data_AF-A0A7X6ZUN8-F1
#
_entry.id   AF-A0A7X6ZUN8-F1
#
_cell.length_a   1.000
_cell.length_b   1.000
_cell.length_c   1.000
_cell.angle_alpha   90.00
_cell.angle_beta   90.00
_cell.angle_gamma   90.00
#
_symmetry.space_group_name_H-M   'P 1'
#
loop_
_entity.id
_entity.type
_entity.pdbx_description
1 polymer ?
#
loop_
_entity_poly.entity_id
_entity_poly.type
_entity_poly.pdbx_seq_one_letter_code
_entity_poly.pdbx_strand_id
1 'polypeptide(L)'
;MKTMRRITALLILTVLLIGTVGLSGFAQETPFLRSYDVQSYVCVAGKLEAADAGYTANMMLVESNADLNSLTSDDIGYIGQSVIEPDGSYRFEFTFSDFTYNTDNQVNNYQVILNIAGEKMTETITKASVISELVQFDLDTPQFGSAVAQIENQYALQGLRYTMLIGFYTEGYKLLGITRADKVTGDDGAFTYQYGDIPQGTVRAKAFLWESYERSIPLADTKEIDVLGYTTNRSAMCLTIAPGLDETQRNFAWYDLPGIDGARIQYAVKTSEADLITFPEENAITAAGTCGAVDVTEYNGLALGEGKEDSIFKHEGDYSWAKATITDLEYGKTYVYRVGDQLGWCQGIYEFKTDATPEDGFRFILFSDEHCTNGSAAAPLVSALTKAVNTCEEPSFIFTMGDIMDLPWIESYYTSYFSRPALKSIPLAAVPGTTHDMLWSPREASLFGHHFNMPNQSKTSGYTKNLGGNYWYTYGDVLFIGIMHNGTGAAAIAETKAFIEQTVAENQDTKWRVLCSHFPFGYGLNTVNNYFPGGSDFIADNGIDIVFNGHLHQYFRTYQMYGGQPVNTDITNTVTDPEGTVYVSLNTTGFRAGSTGRDPSYMAVVGSNAVRYYSTLSEIEGYYTTHFSIASVKTTDTENSFTLTTYQNVCDRTTGAITDTKILDTYTITKSCQP
;
A
#
# COMPACT_ATOMS: atom_id res chain seq x y z
N MET A 1 15.19 43.41 16.02
CA MET A 1 14.98 42.41 17.08
C MET A 1 14.79 41.08 16.39
N LYS A 2 15.83 40.24 16.31
CA LYS A 2 15.72 38.87 15.79
C LYS A 2 14.96 38.05 16.83
N THR A 3 13.88 37.40 16.41
CA THR A 3 13.02 36.54 17.23
C THR A 3 13.85 35.44 17.89
N MET A 4 13.61 35.14 19.17
CA MET A 4 14.28 34.06 19.90
C MET A 4 14.21 32.76 19.11
N ARG A 5 15.36 32.27 18.66
CA ARG A 5 15.54 30.92 18.09
C ARG A 5 15.39 29.93 19.23
N ARG A 6 14.39 29.03 19.18
CA ARG A 6 14.39 27.85 20.07
C ARG A 6 15.38 26.86 19.50
N ILE A 7 16.39 26.51 20.29
CA ILE A 7 17.49 25.62 19.90
C ILE A 7 17.62 24.57 20.99
N THR A 8 17.69 23.30 20.60
CA THR A 8 18.03 22.19 21.49
C THR A 8 19.36 21.63 21.02
N ALA A 9 20.44 21.93 21.75
CA ALA A 9 21.75 21.30 21.54
C ALA A 9 21.95 20.20 22.61
N LEU A 10 22.47 19.05 22.20
CA LEU A 10 22.59 17.84 23.01
C LEU A 10 24.06 17.38 23.11
N LEU A 11 24.52 17.10 24.33
CA LEU A 11 25.83 16.50 24.61
C LEU A 11 25.65 14.99 24.85
N ILE A 12 26.35 14.13 24.10
CA ILE A 12 26.26 12.67 24.25
C ILE A 12 27.58 12.16 24.82
N LEU A 13 27.50 11.50 25.99
CA LEU A 13 28.65 10.87 26.64
C LEU A 13 28.50 9.35 26.59
N THR A 14 29.43 8.64 25.91
CA THR A 14 29.43 7.17 25.91
C THR A 14 30.73 6.66 26.53
N VAL A 15 30.63 5.81 27.56
CA VAL A 15 31.75 5.07 28.16
C VAL A 15 31.72 3.64 27.62
N LEU A 16 32.70 3.26 26.80
CA LEU A 16 32.83 1.89 26.27
C LEU A 16 33.84 1.09 27.10
N LEU A 17 33.41 -0.02 27.69
CA LEU A 17 34.30 -1.01 28.34
C LEU A 17 34.53 -2.17 27.37
N ILE A 18 35.69 -2.22 26.70
CA ILE A 18 36.07 -3.35 25.86
C ILE A 18 37.05 -4.24 26.62
N GLY A 19 36.68 -5.51 26.83
CA GLY A 19 37.61 -6.53 27.34
C GLY A 19 38.14 -7.40 26.20
N THR A 20 39.46 -7.58 26.12
CA THR A 20 40.08 -8.63 25.31
C THR A 20 40.66 -9.73 26.21
N VAL A 21 40.44 -10.99 25.83
CA VAL A 21 41.01 -12.15 26.53
C VAL A 21 42.22 -12.62 25.74
N GLY A 22 43.42 -12.33 26.25
CA GLY A 22 44.67 -12.90 25.73
C GLY A 22 44.92 -14.26 26.38
N LEU A 23 44.96 -15.33 25.58
CA LEU A 23 45.45 -16.64 26.02
C LEU A 23 46.98 -16.64 26.01
N SER A 24 47.60 -16.58 27.19
CA SER A 24 48.96 -17.09 27.37
C SER A 24 48.96 -18.09 28.52
N GLY A 25 49.57 -19.25 28.24
CA GLY A 25 49.54 -20.41 29.11
C GLY A 25 50.36 -20.26 30.39
N PHE A 26 50.17 -21.30 31.21
CA PHE A 26 50.82 -21.63 32.48
C PHE A 26 50.09 -21.20 33.75
N ALA A 27 50.18 -22.14 34.69
CA ALA A 27 49.30 -22.38 35.80
C ALA A 27 49.49 -21.41 36.98
N GLN A 28 48.47 -21.45 37.84
CA GLN A 28 48.46 -21.14 39.27
C GLN A 28 47.82 -19.80 39.70
N GLU A 29 47.00 -19.95 40.74
CA GLU A 29 45.95 -19.08 41.25
C GLU A 29 46.42 -17.65 41.60
N THR A 30 45.96 -16.66 40.84
CA THR A 30 45.83 -15.26 41.27
C THR A 30 44.61 -14.64 40.58
N PRO A 31 43.81 -13.77 41.24
CA PRO A 31 42.73 -13.06 40.56
C PRO A 31 43.37 -12.09 39.55
N PHE A 32 43.13 -12.34 38.26
CA PHE A 32 43.59 -11.50 37.16
C PHE A 32 43.03 -10.07 37.32
N LEU A 33 43.92 -9.08 37.46
CA LEU A 33 43.58 -7.68 37.23
C LEU A 33 43.38 -7.49 35.72
N ARG A 34 42.12 -7.32 35.28
CA ARG A 34 41.82 -6.84 33.93
C ARG A 34 42.24 -5.37 33.84
N SER A 35 43.14 -5.03 32.92
CA SER A 35 43.27 -3.66 32.44
C SER A 35 42.27 -3.44 31.33
N TYR A 36 41.39 -2.44 31.49
CA TYR A 36 40.46 -2.01 30.47
C TYR A 36 41.01 -0.74 29.83
N ASP A 37 41.16 -0.72 28.51
CA ASP A 37 41.29 0.52 27.75
C ASP A 37 39.87 1.01 27.47
N VAL A 38 39.43 2.01 28.25
CA VAL A 38 38.15 2.68 28.05
C VAL A 38 38.36 3.77 27.01
N GLN A 39 37.83 3.59 25.80
CA GLN A 39 37.67 4.69 24.84
C GLN A 39 36.27 5.27 24.98
N SER A 40 36.18 6.56 25.27
CA SER A 40 34.91 7.26 25.39
C SER A 40 34.59 7.99 24.09
N TYR A 41 33.42 7.71 23.52
CA TYR A 41 32.91 8.39 22.32
C TYR A 41 32.05 9.58 22.72
N VAL A 42 32.38 10.76 22.20
CA VAL A 42 31.63 11.99 22.47
C VAL A 42 31.05 12.50 21.16
N CYS A 43 29.74 12.72 21.16
CA CYS A 43 29.02 13.32 20.04
C CYS A 43 28.27 14.56 20.55
N VAL A 44 28.43 15.68 19.85
CA VAL A 44 27.67 16.92 20.10
C VAL A 44 26.90 17.23 18.84
N ALA A 45 25.57 17.22 18.94
CA ALA A 45 24.69 17.45 17.78
C ALA A 45 23.51 18.35 18.16
N GLY A 46 22.94 19.01 17.16
CA GLY A 46 21.78 19.87 17.32
C GLY A 46 21.04 20.08 16.01
N LYS A 47 19.84 20.67 16.12
CA LYS A 47 18.98 21.00 14.98
C LYS A 47 18.52 22.46 15.06
N LEU A 48 18.64 23.15 13.93
CA LEU A 48 18.23 24.53 13.70
C LEU A 48 17.11 24.59 12.66
N GLU A 49 16.58 25.79 12.43
CA GLU A 49 15.64 26.03 11.34
C GLU A 49 16.35 25.86 9.99
N ALA A 50 15.65 25.35 8.97
CA ALA A 50 16.23 25.10 7.64
C ALA A 50 16.83 26.36 6.97
N ALA A 51 16.41 27.55 7.40
CA ALA A 51 16.96 28.82 6.95
C ALA A 51 18.41 29.08 7.39
N ASP A 52 18.95 28.28 8.31
CA ASP A 52 20.33 28.35 8.78
C ASP A 52 21.28 27.37 8.04
N ALA A 53 20.80 26.66 7.01
CA ALA A 53 21.61 25.79 6.17
C ALA A 53 22.79 26.54 5.51
N GLY A 54 23.95 25.90 5.49
CA GLY A 54 25.19 26.45 4.90
C GLY A 54 25.99 27.38 5.81
N TYR A 55 25.48 27.76 6.98
CA TYR A 55 26.31 28.44 8.00
C TYR A 55 27.25 27.47 8.71
N THR A 56 28.35 27.99 9.22
CA THR A 56 29.36 27.20 9.93
C THR A 56 29.07 27.14 11.44
N ALA A 57 29.13 25.94 11.98
CA ALA A 57 29.18 25.67 13.41
C ALA A 57 30.62 25.35 13.82
N ASN A 58 31.12 25.98 14.87
CA ASN A 58 32.44 25.75 15.45
C ASN A 58 32.28 25.32 16.89
N MET A 59 33.00 24.28 17.29
CA MET A 59 32.97 23.78 18.66
C MET A 59 34.38 23.67 19.21
N MET A 60 34.52 24.03 20.48
CA MET A 60 35.73 23.83 21.25
C MET A 60 35.37 23.25 22.62
N LEU A 61 36.13 22.27 23.09
CA LEU A 61 36.15 21.87 24.49
C LEU A 61 37.33 22.53 25.17
N VAL A 62 37.07 23.26 26.24
CA VAL A 62 38.07 23.99 27.01
C VAL A 62 38.01 23.55 28.46
N GLU A 63 39.12 23.43 29.17
CA GLU A 63 39.11 23.11 30.60
C GLU A 63 38.21 24.10 31.36
N SER A 64 37.38 23.60 32.28
CA SER A 64 36.34 24.40 32.94
C SER A 64 36.90 25.57 33.77
N ASN A 65 38.17 25.48 34.17
CA ASN A 65 38.90 26.47 34.96
C ASN A 65 39.86 27.36 34.14
N ALA A 66 39.98 27.16 32.82
CA ALA A 66 40.88 27.95 31.99
C ALA A 66 40.41 29.41 31.79
N ASP A 67 41.35 30.35 31.66
CA ASP A 67 41.05 31.75 31.33
C ASP A 67 40.78 31.89 29.83
N LEU A 68 39.51 32.12 29.48
CA LEU A 68 39.05 32.25 28.09
C LEU A 68 39.69 33.42 27.32
N ASN A 69 40.33 34.38 28.01
CA ASN A 69 41.05 35.48 27.36
C ASN A 69 42.52 35.16 27.06
N SER A 70 43.02 34.01 27.53
CA SER A 70 44.44 33.62 27.43
C SER A 70 44.61 32.10 27.31
N LEU A 71 43.85 31.47 26.40
CA LEU A 71 43.91 30.02 26.19
C LEU A 71 45.23 29.56 25.56
N THR A 72 45.73 28.43 26.05
CA THR A 72 46.87 27.69 25.50
C THR A 72 46.39 26.38 24.86
N SER A 73 47.28 25.68 24.15
CA SER A 73 46.97 24.36 23.56
C SER A 73 46.60 23.33 24.61
N ASP A 74 47.15 23.45 25.81
CA ASP A 74 46.97 22.49 26.89
C ASP A 74 45.59 22.64 27.54
N ASP A 75 44.97 23.83 27.41
CA ASP A 75 43.62 24.10 27.90
C ASP A 75 42.52 23.55 26.97
N ILE A 76 42.85 23.07 25.77
CA ILE A 76 41.90 22.70 24.72
C ILE A 76 41.85 21.17 24.56
N GLY A 77 40.74 20.56 24.99
CA GLY A 77 40.50 19.12 24.85
C GLY A 77 40.03 18.70 23.45
N TYR A 78 39.36 19.59 22.71
CA TYR A 78 38.92 19.35 21.34
C TYR A 78 38.61 20.67 20.63
N ILE A 79 38.84 20.73 19.32
CA ILE A 79 38.36 21.82 18.46
C ILE A 79 37.91 21.23 17.12
N GLY A 80 36.75 21.66 16.64
CA GLY A 80 36.18 21.17 15.39
C GLY A 80 35.27 22.19 14.72
N GLN A 81 35.05 22.00 13.43
CA GLN A 81 34.18 22.82 12.59
C GLN A 81 33.27 21.92 11.77
N SER A 82 31.98 22.26 11.69
CA SER A 82 30.95 21.60 10.89
C SER A 82 30.16 22.64 10.09
N VAL A 83 29.53 22.21 9.00
CA VAL A 83 28.52 23.01 8.29
C VAL A 83 27.13 22.57 8.74
N ILE A 84 26.16 23.48 8.74
CA ILE A 84 24.75 23.16 8.99
C ILE A 84 24.14 22.61 7.70
N GLU A 85 23.60 21.39 7.80
CA GLU A 85 23.00 20.67 6.69
C GLU A 85 21.66 21.30 6.25
N PRO A 86 21.14 20.98 5.04
CA PRO A 86 19.89 21.53 4.53
C PRO A 86 18.67 21.33 5.44
N ASP A 87 18.68 20.29 6.26
CA ASP A 87 17.62 19.98 7.23
C ASP A 87 17.81 20.70 8.59
N GLY A 88 18.82 21.58 8.68
CA GLY A 88 19.17 22.35 9.87
C GLY A 88 20.05 21.60 10.88
N SER A 89 20.48 20.37 10.60
CA SER A 89 21.32 19.59 11.52
C SER A 89 22.79 19.97 11.47
N TYR A 90 23.52 19.76 12.58
CA TYR A 90 24.99 19.88 12.65
C TYR A 90 25.55 18.92 13.71
N ARG A 91 26.82 18.52 13.56
CA ARG A 91 27.43 17.45 14.35
C ARG A 91 28.92 17.63 14.58
N PHE A 92 29.39 17.23 15.76
CA PHE A 92 30.80 17.03 16.09
C PHE A 92 31.00 15.67 16.75
N GLU A 93 32.06 14.97 16.37
CA GLU A 93 32.41 13.64 16.86
C GLU A 93 33.89 13.55 17.18
N PHE A 94 34.22 13.00 18.34
CA PHE A 94 35.60 12.78 18.75
C PHE A 94 35.71 11.72 19.85
N THR A 95 36.93 11.25 20.06
CA THR A 95 37.26 10.25 21.09
C THR A 95 38.18 10.85 22.14
N PHE A 96 37.99 10.47 23.39
CA PHE A 96 38.98 10.66 24.45
C PHE A 96 39.75 9.36 24.64
N SER A 97 41.05 9.39 24.38
CA SER A 97 42.00 8.35 24.79
C SER A 97 42.57 8.73 26.16
N ASP A 98 42.63 7.77 27.09
CA ASP A 98 43.19 7.88 28.45
C ASP A 98 42.19 8.15 29.59
N PHE A 99 41.21 7.25 29.75
CA PHE A 99 40.61 7.00 31.06
C PHE A 99 41.54 6.13 31.93
N THR A 100 42.73 6.62 32.28
CA THR A 100 43.44 6.07 33.44
C THR A 100 42.75 6.58 34.69
N TYR A 101 42.46 5.70 35.64
CA TYR A 101 41.60 5.89 36.83
C TYR A 101 42.01 7.06 37.77
N ASN A 102 42.96 7.92 37.41
CA ASN A 102 43.47 8.96 38.30
C ASN A 102 44.19 10.19 37.70
N THR A 103 43.82 10.73 36.54
CA THR A 103 44.35 12.04 36.07
C THR A 103 43.34 12.83 35.25
N ASP A 104 43.29 14.13 35.50
CA ASP A 104 42.69 15.34 34.88
C ASP A 104 41.95 15.32 33.52
N ASN A 105 41.91 14.22 32.77
CA ASN A 105 41.36 14.10 31.42
C ASN A 105 39.92 13.55 31.35
N GLN A 106 39.10 13.78 32.38
CA GLN A 106 37.67 13.43 32.29
C GLN A 106 36.91 14.51 31.51
N VAL A 107 36.07 14.11 30.57
CA VAL A 107 35.21 15.04 29.80
C VAL A 107 34.37 15.98 30.66
N ASN A 108 34.02 15.57 31.90
CA ASN A 108 33.33 16.41 32.88
C ASN A 108 34.17 17.60 33.38
N ASN A 109 35.49 17.60 33.14
CA ASN A 109 36.41 18.69 33.47
C ASN A 109 36.43 19.78 32.38
N TYR A 110 35.81 19.54 31.23
CA TYR A 110 35.78 20.46 30.10
C TYR A 110 34.39 21.10 29.93
N GLN A 111 34.37 22.37 29.53
CA GLN A 111 33.18 23.09 29.10
C GLN A 111 33.11 23.19 27.57
N VAL A 112 31.90 23.10 27.02
CA VAL A 112 31.66 23.23 25.58
C VAL A 112 31.50 24.70 25.19
N ILE A 113 32.33 25.18 24.27
CA ILE A 113 32.16 26.45 23.58
C ILE A 113 31.61 26.14 22.19
N LEU A 114 30.36 26.51 21.93
CA LEU A 114 29.71 26.35 20.63
C LEU A 114 29.47 27.73 20.01
N ASN A 115 29.92 27.95 18.78
CA ASN A 115 29.69 29.17 18.03
C ASN A 115 29.07 28.84 16.68
N ILE A 116 27.92 29.43 16.37
CA ILE A 116 27.19 29.20 15.13
C ILE A 116 26.93 30.54 14.47
N ALA A 117 27.30 30.65 13.19
CA ALA A 117 27.11 31.88 12.41
C ALA A 117 27.66 33.15 13.08
N GLY A 118 28.73 33.01 13.89
CA GLY A 118 29.39 34.11 14.59
C GLY A 118 28.82 34.43 15.98
N GLU A 119 27.76 33.76 16.43
CA GLU A 119 27.16 33.94 17.75
C GLU A 119 27.58 32.80 18.70
N LYS A 120 27.94 33.13 19.95
CA LYS A 120 28.24 32.13 20.99
C LYS A 120 26.92 31.52 21.50
N MET A 121 26.78 30.21 21.34
CA MET A 121 25.55 29.45 21.59
C MET A 121 25.68 28.45 22.74
N THR A 122 26.76 28.49 23.51
CA THR A 122 27.02 27.58 24.65
C THR A 122 25.84 27.38 25.59
N GLU A 123 25.07 28.44 25.88
CA GLU A 123 23.93 28.40 26.81
C GLU A 123 22.70 27.63 26.28
N THR A 124 22.72 27.21 25.01
CA THR A 124 21.64 26.43 24.37
C THR A 124 21.78 24.91 24.54
N ILE A 125 22.91 24.45 25.10
CA ILE A 125 23.14 23.06 25.45
C ILE A 125 22.38 22.78 26.75
N THR A 126 21.27 22.05 26.65
CA THR A 126 20.28 21.94 27.74
C THR A 126 20.23 20.55 28.40
N LYS A 127 20.84 19.53 27.79
CA LYS A 127 20.83 18.15 28.32
C LYS A 127 22.05 17.34 27.87
N ALA A 128 22.56 16.50 28.77
CA ALA A 128 23.48 15.40 28.45
C ALA A 128 22.71 14.06 28.51
N SER A 129 22.85 13.19 27.51
CA SER A 129 22.10 11.92 27.41
C SER A 129 22.99 10.73 27.01
N VAL A 130 22.58 9.52 27.40
CA VAL A 130 23.18 8.24 26.99
C VAL A 130 22.41 7.65 25.80
N ILE A 131 23.03 6.77 24.99
CA ILE A 131 22.44 6.22 23.74
C ILE A 131 21.03 5.65 23.95
N SER A 132 20.76 5.03 25.10
CA SER A 132 19.44 4.46 25.42
C SER A 132 18.30 5.46 25.59
N GLU A 133 18.61 6.75 25.74
CA GLU A 133 17.62 7.84 25.74
C GLU A 133 17.41 8.46 24.35
N LEU A 134 18.16 8.01 23.34
CA LEU A 134 18.19 8.59 21.98
C LEU A 134 17.52 7.71 20.94
N VAL A 135 17.25 6.46 21.32
CA VAL A 135 16.56 5.49 20.50
C VAL A 135 15.26 5.07 21.19
N GLN A 136 14.14 5.16 20.48
CA GLN A 136 12.90 4.57 20.97
C GLN A 136 12.81 3.15 20.43
N PHE A 137 12.74 2.17 21.33
CA PHE A 137 12.62 0.77 20.96
C PHE A 137 11.22 0.27 21.33
N ASP A 138 10.56 -0.46 20.44
CA ASP A 138 9.22 -1.01 20.63
C ASP A 138 9.08 -2.44 20.10
N LEU A 139 8.05 -3.15 20.55
CA LEU A 139 7.68 -4.48 20.08
C LEU A 139 6.16 -4.54 19.86
N ASP A 140 5.76 -4.90 18.65
CA ASP A 140 4.37 -4.98 18.23
C ASP A 140 4.10 -6.27 17.43
N THR A 141 2.84 -6.53 17.11
CA THR A 141 2.40 -7.64 16.23
C THR A 141 1.46 -7.12 15.14
N PRO A 142 2.00 -6.44 14.12
CA PRO A 142 1.20 -5.78 13.09
C PRO A 142 0.57 -6.75 12.07
N GLN A 143 0.94 -8.04 12.06
CA GLN A 143 0.47 -9.06 11.11
C GLN A 143 0.24 -10.40 11.82
N PHE A 144 -0.67 -11.23 11.30
CA PHE A 144 -0.90 -12.58 11.86
C PHE A 144 0.35 -13.42 11.77
N GLY A 145 0.73 -14.02 12.90
CA GLY A 145 1.86 -14.94 12.97
C GLY A 145 3.23 -14.27 12.98
N SER A 146 3.33 -12.94 13.09
CA SER A 146 4.61 -12.23 13.11
C SER A 146 4.67 -11.18 14.22
N ALA A 147 5.82 -11.12 14.91
CA ALA A 147 6.16 -10.04 15.84
C ALA A 147 7.21 -9.13 15.22
N VAL A 148 7.14 -7.83 15.54
CA VAL A 148 8.01 -6.80 14.97
C VAL A 148 8.65 -5.99 16.09
N ALA A 149 9.97 -6.02 16.14
CA ALA A 149 10.75 -5.09 16.93
C ALA A 149 11.10 -3.86 16.08
N GLN A 150 10.89 -2.68 16.63
CA GLN A 150 11.11 -1.41 15.95
C GLN A 150 12.06 -0.55 16.76
N ILE A 151 13.01 0.09 16.08
CA ILE A 151 13.85 1.15 16.65
C ILE A 151 13.62 2.45 15.88
N GLU A 152 13.39 3.53 16.60
CA GLU A 152 13.41 4.90 16.10
C GLU A 152 14.72 5.57 16.52
N ASN A 153 15.53 5.96 15.55
CA ASN A 153 16.72 6.79 15.74
C ASN A 153 16.33 8.27 15.62
N GLN A 154 15.74 8.81 16.69
CA GLN A 154 15.15 10.17 16.71
C GLN A 154 16.13 11.30 16.36
N TYR A 155 17.44 11.00 16.40
CA TYR A 155 18.52 11.96 16.19
C TYR A 155 19.39 11.65 14.97
N ALA A 156 18.99 10.70 14.10
CA ALA A 156 19.71 10.34 12.88
C ALA A 156 21.21 10.03 13.10
N LEU A 157 21.54 9.35 14.21
CA LEU A 157 22.90 8.87 14.49
C LEU A 157 23.38 7.97 13.34
N GLN A 158 24.36 8.40 12.55
CA GLN A 158 24.96 7.59 11.49
C GLN A 158 25.96 6.59 12.06
N GLY A 159 25.94 5.35 11.55
CA GLY A 159 26.90 4.31 11.92
C GLY A 159 26.66 3.64 13.27
N LEU A 160 25.51 3.86 13.91
CA LEU A 160 25.11 3.15 15.12
C LEU A 160 24.93 1.67 14.80
N ARG A 161 25.77 0.83 15.41
CA ARG A 161 25.73 -0.63 15.26
C ARG A 161 24.95 -1.25 16.41
N TYR A 162 24.04 -2.16 16.08
CA TYR A 162 23.22 -2.83 17.08
C TYR A 162 22.67 -4.16 16.55
N THR A 163 22.26 -5.02 17.46
CA THR A 163 21.53 -6.25 17.18
C THR A 163 20.10 -6.09 17.70
N MET A 164 19.11 -6.33 16.83
CA MET A 164 17.72 -6.55 17.23
C MET A 164 17.44 -8.04 17.33
N LEU A 165 16.80 -8.45 18.42
CA LEU A 165 16.50 -9.86 18.69
C LEU A 165 15.08 -9.98 19.23
N ILE A 166 14.33 -10.97 18.74
CA ILE A 166 13.00 -11.33 19.25
C ILE A 166 13.04 -12.79 19.70
N GLY A 167 12.66 -13.05 20.94
CA GLY A 167 12.50 -14.41 21.48
C GLY A 167 11.05 -14.72 21.76
N PHE A 168 10.64 -15.96 21.47
CA PHE A 168 9.28 -16.44 21.64
C PHE A 168 9.20 -17.49 22.72
N TYR A 169 8.25 -17.36 23.65
CA TYR A 169 8.21 -18.14 24.88
C TYR A 169 6.83 -18.73 25.15
N THR A 170 6.80 -19.92 25.74
CA THR A 170 5.58 -20.50 26.37
C THR A 170 5.20 -19.77 27.66
N GLU A 171 4.03 -20.06 28.23
CA GLU A 171 3.58 -19.57 29.55
C GLU A 171 4.60 -19.85 30.69
N GLY A 172 5.32 -20.97 30.62
CA GLY A 172 6.39 -21.33 31.55
C GLY A 172 7.77 -20.75 31.23
N TYR A 173 7.86 -19.71 30.38
CA TYR A 173 9.11 -19.06 29.93
C TYR A 173 10.10 -19.99 29.20
N LYS A 174 9.67 -21.15 28.69
CA LYS A 174 10.49 -21.95 27.78
C LYS A 174 10.60 -21.25 26.43
N LEU A 175 11.83 -21.01 25.96
CA LEU A 175 12.11 -20.45 24.64
C LEU A 175 11.74 -21.47 23.54
N LEU A 176 10.96 -21.03 22.56
CA LEU A 176 10.50 -21.80 21.42
C LEU A 176 11.25 -21.46 20.14
N GLY A 177 11.65 -20.20 19.99
CA GLY A 177 12.34 -19.72 18.80
C GLY A 177 12.91 -18.33 19.01
N ILE A 178 13.81 -17.95 18.11
CA ILE A 178 14.49 -16.65 18.15
C ILE A 178 14.67 -16.14 16.73
N THR A 179 14.46 -14.84 16.54
CA THR A 179 14.86 -14.13 15.33
C THR A 179 15.90 -13.08 15.70
N ARG A 180 16.85 -12.82 14.81
CA ARG A 180 17.94 -11.86 15.05
C ARG A 180 18.35 -11.19 13.76
N ALA A 181 18.66 -9.89 13.83
CA ALA A 181 19.45 -9.22 12.81
C ALA A 181 20.44 -8.23 13.42
N ASP A 182 21.64 -8.24 12.88
CA ASP A 182 22.65 -7.22 13.13
C ASP A 182 22.43 -6.08 12.12
N LYS A 183 22.38 -4.85 12.60
CA LYS A 183 22.00 -3.67 11.83
C LYS A 183 23.00 -2.54 12.06
N VAL A 184 23.06 -1.65 11.08
CA VAL A 184 23.79 -0.37 11.14
C VAL A 184 22.84 0.71 10.64
N THR A 185 22.70 1.83 11.34
CA THR A 185 21.92 2.96 10.84
C THR A 185 22.56 3.54 9.58
N GLY A 186 21.79 3.63 8.49
CA GLY A 186 22.16 4.28 7.23
C GLY A 186 21.49 5.66 7.07
N ASP A 187 21.84 6.36 5.98
CA ASP A 187 21.55 7.80 5.78
C ASP A 187 20.07 8.16 5.54
N ASP A 188 19.16 7.18 5.41
CA ASP A 188 17.86 7.39 4.76
C ASP A 188 16.60 7.04 5.59
N GLY A 189 16.64 7.04 6.94
CA GLY A 189 15.39 6.88 7.70
C GLY A 189 15.48 6.86 9.23
N ALA A 190 14.44 7.41 9.87
CA ALA A 190 14.29 7.44 11.32
C ALA A 190 13.93 6.09 11.96
N PHE A 191 13.44 5.10 11.19
CA PHE A 191 12.95 3.83 11.73
C PHE A 191 13.64 2.62 11.11
N THR A 192 13.94 1.59 11.92
CA THR A 192 14.41 0.28 11.47
C THR A 192 13.59 -0.83 12.12
N TYR A 193 13.31 -1.91 11.38
CA TYR A 193 12.42 -2.99 11.80
C TYR A 193 13.13 -4.36 11.78
N GLN A 194 12.71 -5.24 12.68
CA GLN A 194 13.02 -6.67 12.65
C GLN A 194 11.76 -7.49 12.83
N TYR A 195 11.50 -8.42 11.91
CA TYR A 195 10.34 -9.32 11.92
C TYR A 195 10.74 -10.70 12.43
N GLY A 196 9.82 -11.40 13.09
CA GLY A 196 9.99 -12.80 13.44
C GLY A 196 8.65 -13.53 13.48
N ASP A 197 8.59 -14.66 12.79
CA ASP A 197 7.42 -15.53 12.81
C ASP A 197 7.24 -16.14 14.20
N ILE A 198 6.01 -16.09 14.69
CA ILE A 198 5.59 -16.54 16.01
C ILE A 198 5.41 -18.06 15.95
N PRO A 199 6.29 -18.85 16.61
CA PRO A 199 6.15 -20.30 16.63
C PRO A 199 4.86 -20.73 17.35
N GLN A 200 4.29 -21.86 16.94
CA GLN A 200 3.13 -22.44 17.60
C GLN A 200 3.40 -22.68 19.10
N GLY A 201 2.43 -22.36 19.95
CA GLY A 201 2.54 -22.47 21.41
C GLY A 201 3.22 -21.29 22.09
N THR A 202 3.57 -20.25 21.33
CA THR A 202 4.03 -18.98 21.89
C THR A 202 2.90 -18.28 22.64
N VAL A 203 3.20 -17.93 23.88
CA VAL A 203 2.35 -17.19 24.80
C VAL A 203 2.87 -15.77 24.99
N ARG A 204 4.15 -15.54 24.68
CA ARG A 204 4.83 -14.28 24.92
C ARG A 204 5.97 -14.06 23.95
N ALA A 205 6.12 -12.84 23.45
CA ALA A 205 7.28 -12.41 22.69
C ALA A 205 8.06 -11.37 23.51
N LYS A 206 9.39 -11.42 23.44
CA LYS A 206 10.28 -10.40 24.02
C LYS A 206 11.27 -9.91 22.98
N ALA A 207 11.50 -8.61 22.95
CA ALA A 207 12.46 -7.99 22.06
C ALA A 207 13.59 -7.31 22.83
N PHE A 208 14.79 -7.42 22.28
CA PHE A 208 16.03 -6.89 22.83
C PHE A 208 16.76 -6.06 21.79
N LEU A 209 17.36 -4.96 22.24
CA LEU A 209 18.21 -4.09 21.43
C LEU A 209 19.58 -3.98 22.11
N TRP A 210 20.61 -4.57 21.51
CA TRP A 210 21.95 -4.65 22.08
C TRP A 210 22.99 -4.01 21.16
N GLU A 211 24.10 -3.52 21.70
CA GLU A 211 25.22 -2.97 20.91
C GLU A 211 25.80 -4.03 19.97
N SER A 212 25.89 -5.25 20.48
CA SER A 212 26.17 -6.45 19.70
C SER A 212 25.66 -7.68 20.46
N TYR A 213 25.26 -8.70 19.73
CA TYR A 213 24.88 -9.99 20.30
C TYR A 213 25.97 -10.58 21.21
N GLU A 214 27.22 -10.55 20.75
CA GLU A 214 28.37 -11.19 21.44
C GLU A 214 28.67 -10.57 22.80
N ARG A 215 28.46 -9.27 22.95
CA ARG A 215 28.73 -8.54 24.20
C ARG A 215 27.50 -8.45 25.10
N SER A 216 26.31 -8.62 24.54
CA SER A 216 25.03 -8.55 25.26
C SER A 216 24.86 -7.25 26.08
N ILE A 217 25.38 -6.14 25.56
CA ILE A 217 25.28 -4.81 26.18
C ILE A 217 23.98 -4.16 25.71
N PRO A 218 23.00 -3.89 26.59
CA PRO A 218 21.71 -3.33 26.19
C PRO A 218 21.82 -1.86 25.80
N LEU A 219 21.18 -1.51 24.68
CA LEU A 219 21.00 -0.14 24.21
C LEU A 219 19.62 0.42 24.52
N ALA A 220 18.63 -0.41 24.87
CA ALA A 220 17.32 0.03 25.32
C ALA A 220 16.71 -1.01 26.28
N ASP A 221 15.66 -0.61 26.98
CA ASP A 221 14.88 -1.53 27.81
C ASP A 221 14.27 -2.65 26.96
N THR A 222 14.21 -3.84 27.55
CA THR A 222 13.54 -4.99 26.92
C THR A 222 12.05 -4.72 26.77
N LYS A 223 11.48 -5.09 25.62
CA LYS A 223 10.05 -5.03 25.37
C LYS A 223 9.43 -6.41 25.42
N GLU A 224 8.20 -6.50 25.91
CA GLU A 224 7.49 -7.75 26.12
C GLU A 224 6.01 -7.56 25.82
N ILE A 225 5.43 -8.53 25.12
CA ILE A 225 4.00 -8.58 24.82
C ILE A 225 3.48 -9.99 25.07
N ASP A 226 2.27 -10.10 25.61
CA ASP A 226 1.56 -11.36 25.67
C ASP A 226 0.93 -11.65 24.31
N VAL A 227 1.17 -12.87 23.84
CA VAL A 227 0.70 -13.45 22.57
C VAL A 227 -0.48 -14.42 22.84
N LEU A 228 -0.85 -14.62 24.11
CA LEU A 228 -2.08 -15.33 24.49
C LEU A 228 -3.30 -14.50 24.09
N GLY A 229 -3.83 -14.80 22.91
CA GLY A 229 -4.98 -14.11 22.33
C GLY A 229 -5.22 -14.40 20.86
N TYR A 230 -4.31 -15.04 20.14
CA TYR A 230 -4.43 -15.21 18.67
C TYR A 230 -5.56 -16.13 18.18
N THR A 231 -6.21 -16.92 19.05
CA THR A 231 -7.47 -17.60 18.70
C THR A 231 -8.72 -16.75 18.99
N THR A 232 -8.61 -15.71 19.82
CA THR A 232 -9.73 -14.80 20.16
C THR A 232 -9.59 -13.40 19.54
N ASN A 233 -8.39 -12.99 19.12
CA ASN A 233 -8.04 -11.73 18.42
C ASN A 233 -7.61 -12.00 16.97
N ARG A 234 -8.23 -12.98 16.35
CA ARG A 234 -8.04 -13.34 14.96
C ARG A 234 -8.80 -12.36 14.07
N SER A 235 -8.21 -11.74 13.06
CA SER A 235 -8.87 -10.78 12.16
C SER A 235 -8.71 -11.27 10.72
N ALA A 236 -9.73 -11.05 9.90
CA ALA A 236 -9.63 -11.37 8.48
C ALA A 236 -8.61 -10.45 7.79
N MET A 237 -7.69 -11.04 7.03
CA MET A 237 -6.74 -10.32 6.19
C MET A 237 -7.33 -10.13 4.79
N CYS A 238 -6.95 -9.04 4.11
CA CYS A 238 -7.35 -8.78 2.73
C CYS A 238 -8.86 -8.98 2.48
N LEU A 239 -9.71 -8.64 3.47
CA LEU A 239 -11.14 -8.80 3.36
C LEU A 239 -11.68 -7.89 2.25
N THR A 240 -12.36 -8.50 1.28
CA THR A 240 -13.00 -7.84 0.15
C THR A 240 -14.49 -8.15 0.14
N ILE A 241 -15.25 -7.16 -0.32
CA ILE A 241 -16.65 -7.29 -0.70
C ILE A 241 -16.75 -6.94 -2.20
N ALA A 242 -17.55 -7.68 -2.95
CA ALA A 242 -17.76 -7.51 -4.39
C ALA A 242 -19.26 -7.64 -4.72
N PRO A 243 -19.72 -7.08 -5.85
CA PRO A 243 -21.05 -7.38 -6.36
C PRO A 243 -21.27 -8.89 -6.48
N GLY A 244 -22.46 -9.36 -6.11
CA GLY A 244 -22.87 -10.74 -6.37
C GLY A 244 -23.45 -10.88 -7.78
N LEU A 245 -24.26 -11.92 -8.00
CA LEU A 245 -24.94 -12.16 -9.29
C LEU A 245 -25.74 -10.94 -9.77
N ASP A 246 -26.40 -10.29 -8.83
CA ASP A 246 -27.23 -9.11 -8.98
C ASP A 246 -27.11 -8.22 -7.72
N GLU A 247 -27.85 -7.11 -7.69
CA GLU A 247 -27.82 -6.16 -6.57
C GLU A 247 -28.38 -6.71 -5.25
N THR A 248 -29.07 -7.87 -5.26
CA THR A 248 -29.55 -8.58 -4.06
C THR A 248 -28.51 -9.53 -3.46
N GLN A 249 -27.32 -9.61 -4.04
CA GLN A 249 -26.24 -10.49 -3.60
C GLN A 249 -24.93 -9.74 -3.36
N ARG A 250 -24.11 -10.23 -2.44
CA ARG A 250 -22.72 -9.77 -2.25
C ARG A 250 -21.78 -10.95 -2.12
N ASN A 251 -20.65 -10.85 -2.79
CA ASN A 251 -19.58 -11.83 -2.71
C ASN A 251 -18.47 -11.30 -1.80
N PHE A 252 -17.86 -12.20 -1.05
CA PHE A 252 -16.77 -11.88 -0.13
C PHE A 252 -15.58 -12.79 -0.42
N ALA A 253 -14.39 -12.25 -0.22
CA ALA A 253 -13.17 -13.03 -0.10
C ALA A 253 -12.34 -12.49 1.07
N TRP A 254 -11.62 -13.37 1.76
CA TRP A 254 -10.66 -12.97 2.78
C TRP A 254 -9.58 -14.02 2.94
N TYR A 255 -8.48 -13.61 3.53
CA TYR A 255 -7.43 -14.51 3.98
C TYR A 255 -7.55 -14.78 5.47
N ASP A 256 -7.13 -15.97 5.81
CA ASP A 256 -7.12 -16.46 7.17
C ASP A 256 -5.95 -17.42 7.43
N LEU A 257 -5.85 -17.91 8.66
CA LEU A 257 -4.86 -18.87 9.11
C LEU A 257 -4.75 -20.08 8.15
N PRO A 258 -3.55 -20.63 7.96
CA PRO A 258 -3.38 -21.77 7.07
C PRO A 258 -4.10 -23.01 7.60
N GLY A 259 -4.68 -23.80 6.69
CA GLY A 259 -5.31 -25.08 7.00
C GLY A 259 -6.71 -24.95 7.63
N ILE A 260 -7.37 -23.80 7.45
CA ILE A 260 -8.74 -23.61 7.93
C ILE A 260 -9.77 -24.33 7.05
N ASP A 261 -10.87 -24.72 7.69
CA ASP A 261 -12.06 -25.29 7.04
C ASP A 261 -13.32 -24.65 7.63
N GLY A 262 -14.46 -24.79 6.95
CA GLY A 262 -15.75 -24.29 7.41
C GLY A 262 -15.87 -22.77 7.36
N ALA A 263 -15.17 -22.13 6.41
CA ALA A 263 -15.31 -20.71 6.10
C ALA A 263 -16.79 -20.31 6.02
N ARG A 264 -17.15 -19.19 6.64
CA ARG A 264 -18.53 -18.72 6.72
C ARG A 264 -18.59 -17.22 6.97
N ILE A 265 -19.72 -16.63 6.60
CA ILE A 265 -20.04 -15.24 6.86
C ILE A 265 -21.37 -15.16 7.60
N GLN A 266 -21.48 -14.20 8.50
CA GLN A 266 -22.73 -13.89 9.18
C GLN A 266 -23.10 -12.43 8.95
N TYR A 267 -24.37 -12.18 8.65
CA TYR A 267 -24.88 -10.85 8.34
C TYR A 267 -26.27 -10.62 8.93
N ALA A 268 -26.59 -9.37 9.24
CA ALA A 268 -27.89 -8.94 9.77
C ALA A 268 -28.20 -7.52 9.33
N VAL A 269 -29.49 -7.17 9.25
CA VAL A 269 -29.90 -5.77 9.05
C VAL A 269 -29.47 -4.97 10.29
N LYS A 270 -28.74 -3.87 10.07
CA LYS A 270 -28.31 -2.96 11.13
C LYS A 270 -29.52 -2.25 11.74
N THR A 271 -29.63 -2.31 13.06
CA THR A 271 -30.70 -1.65 13.83
C THR A 271 -30.18 -0.49 14.65
N SER A 272 -28.89 -0.51 15.02
CA SER A 272 -28.24 0.56 15.76
C SER A 272 -26.72 0.59 15.55
N GLU A 273 -26.06 1.67 15.92
CA GLU A 273 -24.58 1.75 15.93
C GLU A 273 -23.94 0.77 16.92
N ALA A 274 -24.68 0.29 17.93
CA ALA A 274 -24.16 -0.71 18.86
C ALA A 274 -23.88 -2.05 18.15
N ASP A 275 -24.53 -2.31 17.02
CA ASP A 275 -24.37 -3.55 16.24
C ASP A 275 -22.96 -3.67 15.62
N LEU A 276 -22.24 -2.54 15.45
CA LEU A 276 -20.83 -2.50 15.02
C LEU A 276 -19.85 -2.79 16.17
N ILE A 277 -20.32 -2.72 17.42
CA ILE A 277 -19.52 -3.03 18.61
C ILE A 277 -19.81 -4.47 19.07
N THR A 278 -21.08 -4.85 19.06
CA THR A 278 -21.57 -6.18 19.44
C THR A 278 -22.46 -6.71 18.35
N PHE A 279 -22.02 -7.78 17.68
CA PHE A 279 -22.73 -8.33 16.54
C PHE A 279 -24.12 -8.86 16.94
N PRO A 280 -25.20 -8.54 16.21
CA PRO A 280 -26.57 -8.92 16.59
C PRO A 280 -26.88 -10.37 16.18
N GLU A 281 -26.31 -11.36 16.90
CA GLU A 281 -26.37 -12.78 16.54
C GLU A 281 -27.80 -13.35 16.41
N GLU A 282 -28.74 -12.88 17.24
CA GLU A 282 -30.12 -13.40 17.30
C GLU A 282 -30.91 -13.14 16.00
N ASN A 283 -30.57 -12.10 15.25
CA ASN A 283 -31.25 -11.68 14.03
C ASN A 283 -30.45 -11.98 12.76
N ALA A 284 -29.35 -12.72 12.90
CA ALA A 284 -28.38 -12.86 11.83
C ALA A 284 -28.56 -14.14 11.02
N ILE A 285 -28.26 -14.05 9.72
CA ILE A 285 -28.21 -15.17 8.80
C ILE A 285 -26.75 -15.56 8.62
N THR A 286 -26.47 -16.87 8.57
CA THR A 286 -25.12 -17.39 8.29
C THR A 286 -25.12 -18.06 6.92
N ALA A 287 -24.21 -17.63 6.06
CA ALA A 287 -23.94 -18.27 4.77
C ALA A 287 -22.63 -19.05 4.85
N ALA A 288 -22.65 -20.28 4.33
CA ALA A 288 -21.46 -21.10 4.20
C ALA A 288 -20.56 -20.54 3.08
N GLY A 289 -19.25 -20.68 3.28
CA GLY A 289 -18.23 -20.36 2.31
C GLY A 289 -17.43 -21.57 1.87
N THR A 290 -16.44 -21.31 1.04
CA THR A 290 -15.40 -22.24 0.61
C THR A 290 -14.05 -21.69 0.99
N CYS A 291 -13.07 -22.55 1.22
CA CYS A 291 -11.70 -22.14 1.49
C CYS A 291 -10.71 -23.11 0.86
N GLY A 292 -9.46 -22.67 0.77
CA GLY A 292 -8.37 -23.49 0.29
C GLY A 292 -7.02 -22.87 0.63
N ALA A 293 -5.96 -23.65 0.47
CA ALA A 293 -4.60 -23.14 0.62
C ALA A 293 -4.31 -22.10 -0.48
N VAL A 294 -3.57 -21.06 -0.11
CA VAL A 294 -2.89 -20.22 -1.11
C VAL A 294 -1.73 -21.05 -1.67
N ASP A 295 -1.77 -21.30 -2.97
CA ASP A 295 -0.83 -22.19 -3.67
C ASP A 295 -0.14 -21.41 -4.80
N VAL A 296 0.90 -20.67 -4.41
CA VAL A 296 1.80 -19.96 -5.31
C VAL A 296 3.22 -20.45 -5.08
N THR A 297 3.70 -21.28 -6.00
CA THR A 297 5.05 -21.82 -6.00
C THR A 297 6.01 -20.97 -6.83
N GLU A 298 7.25 -20.88 -6.36
CA GLU A 298 8.41 -20.22 -6.95
C GLU A 298 8.49 -20.31 -8.48
N TYR A 299 8.87 -19.20 -9.13
CA TYR A 299 9.24 -19.18 -10.54
C TYR A 299 10.70 -18.76 -10.74
N ASN A 300 11.53 -19.73 -11.09
CA ASN A 300 12.97 -19.56 -11.32
C ASN A 300 13.34 -18.97 -12.69
N GLY A 301 12.55 -18.02 -13.24
CA GLY A 301 12.67 -17.65 -14.66
C GLY A 301 12.76 -16.17 -15.02
N LEU A 302 12.66 -15.22 -14.10
CA LEU A 302 12.84 -13.80 -14.40
C LEU A 302 14.11 -13.28 -13.73
N ALA A 303 15.20 -13.22 -14.50
CA ALA A 303 16.34 -12.38 -14.17
C ALA A 303 15.87 -10.92 -14.24
N LEU A 304 15.34 -10.40 -13.12
CA LEU A 304 15.28 -8.96 -12.89
C LEU A 304 16.74 -8.49 -12.88
N GLY A 305 17.10 -7.56 -13.78
CA GLY A 305 18.49 -7.18 -14.05
C GLY A 305 19.35 -6.92 -12.80
N GLU A 306 20.65 -7.15 -12.97
CA GLU A 306 21.73 -7.13 -11.97
C GLU A 306 21.43 -6.36 -10.66
N GLY A 307 21.31 -7.09 -9.55
CA GLY A 307 21.50 -6.55 -8.19
C GLY A 307 20.28 -6.43 -7.27
N LYS A 308 19.12 -6.98 -7.61
CA LYS A 308 17.97 -7.06 -6.68
C LYS A 308 17.59 -8.51 -6.37
N GLU A 309 18.33 -9.12 -5.44
CA GLU A 309 17.89 -10.34 -4.76
C GLU A 309 16.95 -9.94 -3.61
N ASP A 310 15.64 -9.99 -3.85
CA ASP A 310 14.66 -10.21 -2.79
C ASP A 310 13.83 -11.42 -3.22
N SER A 311 14.25 -12.60 -2.75
CA SER A 311 13.50 -13.88 -2.66
C SER A 311 12.12 -13.90 -3.33
N ILE A 312 12.06 -14.42 -4.57
CA ILE A 312 10.94 -14.24 -5.50
C ILE A 312 10.00 -15.48 -5.45
N PHE A 313 9.13 -15.49 -4.43
CA PHE A 313 7.92 -16.30 -4.14
C PHE A 313 8.02 -17.67 -3.44
N LYS A 314 7.59 -17.67 -2.17
CA LYS A 314 6.75 -18.71 -1.59
C LYS A 314 5.71 -18.05 -0.67
N HIS A 315 4.42 -18.26 -0.95
CA HIS A 315 3.30 -18.02 -0.02
C HIS A 315 2.56 -19.33 0.29
N GLU A 316 3.13 -20.46 -0.14
CA GLU A 316 2.54 -21.78 -0.01
C GLU A 316 2.48 -22.19 1.46
N GLY A 317 1.26 -22.27 2.00
CA GLY A 317 1.02 -22.67 3.39
C GLY A 317 1.11 -21.55 4.42
N ASP A 318 1.32 -20.30 4.01
CA ASP A 318 1.32 -19.14 4.93
C ASP A 318 -0.11 -18.67 5.26
N TYR A 319 -1.03 -18.84 4.30
CA TYR A 319 -2.43 -18.42 4.42
C TYR A 319 -3.40 -19.44 3.80
N SER A 320 -4.67 -19.34 4.17
CA SER A 320 -5.79 -19.93 3.43
C SER A 320 -6.73 -18.84 2.95
N TRP A 321 -7.11 -18.91 1.68
CA TRP A 321 -8.15 -18.05 1.14
C TRP A 321 -9.52 -18.62 1.52
N ALA A 322 -10.48 -17.74 1.72
CA ALA A 322 -11.86 -18.07 1.99
C ALA A 322 -12.79 -17.16 1.19
N LYS A 323 -13.92 -17.70 0.74
CA LYS A 323 -14.90 -17.02 -0.11
C LYS A 323 -16.31 -17.41 0.29
N ALA A 324 -17.21 -16.44 0.34
CA ALA A 324 -18.62 -16.69 0.62
C ALA A 324 -19.50 -15.74 -0.20
N THR A 325 -20.75 -16.12 -0.39
CA THR A 325 -21.77 -15.29 -1.03
C THR A 325 -22.97 -15.19 -0.08
N ILE A 326 -23.48 -13.98 0.10
CA ILE A 326 -24.75 -13.73 0.77
C ILE A 326 -25.80 -13.36 -0.27
N THR A 327 -27.03 -13.78 -0.03
CA THR A 327 -28.16 -13.63 -0.95
C THR A 327 -29.35 -12.99 -0.25
N ASP A 328 -30.39 -12.71 -1.05
CA ASP A 328 -31.69 -12.25 -0.57
C ASP A 328 -31.60 -10.93 0.22
N LEU A 329 -30.70 -10.03 -0.20
CA LEU A 329 -30.56 -8.71 0.39
C LEU A 329 -31.73 -7.83 -0.03
N GLU A 330 -32.32 -7.15 0.95
CA GLU A 330 -33.39 -6.18 0.74
C GLU A 330 -32.80 -4.81 0.37
N TYR A 331 -33.48 -4.09 -0.53
CA TYR A 331 -33.15 -2.72 -0.87
C TYR A 331 -33.32 -1.75 0.31
N GLY A 332 -32.56 -0.67 0.29
CA GLY A 332 -32.62 0.43 1.25
C GLY A 332 -32.19 0.06 2.66
N LYS A 333 -31.47 -1.06 2.84
CA LYS A 333 -30.96 -1.50 4.14
C LYS A 333 -29.46 -1.24 4.27
N THR A 334 -29.05 -1.03 5.52
CA THR A 334 -27.66 -1.20 5.94
C THR A 334 -27.55 -2.55 6.60
N TYR A 335 -26.55 -3.34 6.21
CA TYR A 335 -26.26 -4.64 6.80
C TYR A 335 -24.95 -4.55 7.58
N VAL A 336 -24.90 -5.16 8.75
CA VAL A 336 -23.64 -5.48 9.43
C VAL A 336 -23.23 -6.91 9.09
N TYR A 337 -21.93 -7.16 8.97
CA TYR A 337 -21.40 -8.48 8.68
C TYR A 337 -20.07 -8.75 9.41
N ARG A 338 -19.78 -10.05 9.60
CA ARG A 338 -18.50 -10.57 10.08
C ARG A 338 -18.20 -11.91 9.41
N VAL A 339 -16.91 -12.21 9.25
CA VAL A 339 -16.43 -13.45 8.64
C VAL A 339 -15.78 -14.35 9.67
N GLY A 340 -15.69 -15.64 9.40
CA GLY A 340 -15.05 -16.61 10.28
C GLY A 340 -15.03 -18.00 9.69
N ASP A 341 -14.71 -18.99 10.51
CA ASP A 341 -14.64 -20.39 10.10
C ASP A 341 -14.81 -21.37 11.28
N GLN A 342 -14.45 -22.65 11.13
CA GLN A 342 -14.54 -23.65 12.20
C GLN A 342 -13.91 -23.27 13.56
N LEU A 343 -12.89 -22.41 13.58
CA LEU A 343 -12.21 -21.94 14.79
C LEU A 343 -12.97 -20.80 15.50
N GLY A 344 -13.88 -20.12 14.80
CA GLY A 344 -14.66 -19.01 15.35
C GLY A 344 -14.81 -17.83 14.39
N TRP A 345 -15.33 -16.72 14.91
CA TRP A 345 -15.48 -15.46 14.17
C TRP A 345 -14.21 -14.64 14.24
N CYS A 346 -13.87 -13.98 13.13
CA CYS A 346 -12.83 -12.97 13.10
C CYS A 346 -13.30 -11.69 13.81
N GLN A 347 -12.33 -10.96 14.35
CA GLN A 347 -12.44 -9.62 14.87
C GLN A 347 -12.73 -8.66 13.73
N GLY A 348 -13.60 -7.69 14.03
CA GLY A 348 -14.13 -6.76 13.05
C GLY A 348 -15.59 -7.07 12.74
N ILE A 349 -16.41 -6.05 12.96
CA ILE A 349 -17.77 -6.00 12.43
C ILE A 349 -17.76 -4.85 11.43
N TYR A 350 -18.21 -5.14 10.24
CA TYR A 350 -18.22 -4.21 9.11
C TYR A 350 -19.64 -3.97 8.68
N GLU A 351 -19.84 -2.95 7.85
CA GLU A 351 -21.16 -2.67 7.28
C GLU A 351 -21.06 -2.30 5.81
N PHE A 352 -22.16 -2.55 5.10
CA PHE A 352 -22.39 -2.06 3.74
C PHE A 352 -23.86 -1.65 3.60
N LYS A 353 -24.15 -0.84 2.59
CA LYS A 353 -25.50 -0.35 2.26
C LYS A 353 -25.94 -0.88 0.91
N THR A 354 -27.18 -1.30 0.79
CA THR A 354 -27.84 -1.61 -0.49
C THR A 354 -28.52 -0.35 -1.04
N ASP A 355 -28.64 -0.23 -2.37
CA ASP A 355 -29.36 0.88 -2.99
C ASP A 355 -30.82 0.94 -2.53
N ALA A 356 -31.41 2.13 -2.55
CA ALA A 356 -32.73 2.39 -1.98
C ALA A 356 -33.84 1.62 -2.68
N THR A 357 -33.84 1.65 -4.02
CA THR A 357 -34.76 0.92 -4.90
C THR A 357 -34.07 0.72 -6.27
N PRO A 358 -34.51 -0.25 -7.09
CA PRO A 358 -34.07 -0.34 -8.49
C PRO A 358 -34.36 0.92 -9.32
N GLU A 359 -35.48 1.61 -9.06
CA GLU A 359 -35.97 2.73 -9.87
C GLU A 359 -35.22 4.05 -9.63
N ASP A 360 -34.57 4.21 -8.48
CA ASP A 360 -33.76 5.40 -8.16
C ASP A 360 -32.47 5.47 -9.01
N GLY A 361 -32.13 4.37 -9.69
CA GLY A 361 -30.87 4.21 -10.40
C GLY A 361 -29.71 3.97 -9.43
N PHE A 362 -28.51 3.87 -9.99
CA PHE A 362 -27.31 3.59 -9.20
C PHE A 362 -26.10 4.32 -9.76
N ARG A 363 -25.08 4.48 -8.91
CA ARG A 363 -23.82 5.13 -9.28
C ARG A 363 -22.64 4.25 -8.92
N PHE A 364 -21.66 4.16 -9.81
CA PHE A 364 -20.44 3.42 -9.53
C PHE A 364 -19.21 4.19 -9.96
N ILE A 365 -18.12 3.95 -9.24
CA ILE A 365 -16.82 4.57 -9.49
C ILE A 365 -16.00 3.65 -10.37
N LEU A 366 -15.29 4.23 -11.33
CA LEU A 366 -14.41 3.54 -12.27
C LEU A 366 -12.96 3.98 -12.06
N PHE A 367 -12.09 2.99 -11.89
CA PHE A 367 -10.64 3.14 -11.79
C PHE A 367 -9.91 2.20 -12.73
N SER A 368 -8.63 2.47 -12.92
CA SER A 368 -7.69 1.58 -13.61
C SER A 368 -6.27 1.94 -13.21
N ASP A 369 -5.35 0.99 -13.39
CA ASP A 369 -3.90 1.19 -13.29
C ASP A 369 -3.52 1.86 -11.96
N GLU A 370 -4.02 1.30 -10.86
CA GLU A 370 -3.74 1.77 -9.50
C GLU A 370 -2.27 1.61 -9.12
N HIS A 371 -1.61 0.56 -9.61
CA HIS A 371 -0.20 0.24 -9.33
C HIS A 371 0.13 0.37 -7.83
N CYS A 372 -0.72 -0.20 -6.98
CA CYS A 372 -0.55 -0.08 -5.53
C CYS A 372 0.74 -0.76 -5.08
N THR A 373 1.45 -0.08 -4.18
CA THR A 373 2.64 -0.56 -3.47
C THR A 373 2.48 -0.32 -1.97
N ASN A 374 3.51 -0.60 -1.17
CA ASN A 374 3.53 -0.28 0.26
C ASN A 374 3.99 1.15 0.56
N GLY A 375 3.74 1.59 1.80
CA GLY A 375 4.32 2.81 2.37
C GLY A 375 3.77 4.10 1.77
N SER A 376 4.57 5.17 1.80
CA SER A 376 4.19 6.51 1.31
C SER A 376 3.85 6.54 -0.17
N ALA A 377 4.35 5.59 -0.97
CA ALA A 377 4.03 5.45 -2.39
C ALA A 377 2.54 5.10 -2.65
N ALA A 378 1.80 4.63 -1.64
CA ALA A 378 0.36 4.39 -1.73
C ALA A 378 -0.52 5.65 -1.55
N ALA A 379 0.05 6.76 -1.06
CA ALA A 379 -0.71 7.99 -0.76
C ALA A 379 -1.49 8.58 -1.95
N PRO A 380 -0.94 8.62 -3.19
CA PRO A 380 -1.67 9.01 -4.40
C PRO A 380 -3.02 8.30 -4.56
N LEU A 381 -2.99 6.97 -4.47
CA LEU A 381 -4.16 6.11 -4.62
C LEU A 381 -5.16 6.32 -3.48
N VAL A 382 -4.69 6.50 -2.24
CA VAL A 382 -5.56 6.79 -1.09
C VAL A 382 -6.30 8.12 -1.29
N SER A 383 -5.59 9.17 -1.71
CA SER A 383 -6.18 10.47 -2.02
C SER A 383 -7.21 10.37 -3.14
N ALA A 384 -6.87 9.68 -4.23
CA ALA A 384 -7.76 9.50 -5.38
C ALA A 384 -9.03 8.71 -5.02
N LEU A 385 -8.89 7.58 -4.30
CA LEU A 385 -10.02 6.78 -3.84
C LEU A 385 -10.94 7.59 -2.92
N THR A 386 -10.36 8.26 -1.92
CA THR A 386 -11.11 9.08 -0.96
C THR A 386 -11.86 10.20 -1.69
N LYS A 387 -11.20 10.87 -2.64
CA LYS A 387 -11.82 11.92 -3.45
C LYS A 387 -12.98 11.38 -4.28
N ALA A 388 -12.81 10.22 -4.93
CA ALA A 388 -13.84 9.63 -5.76
C ALA A 388 -15.06 9.21 -4.94
N VAL A 389 -14.87 8.52 -3.81
CA VAL A 389 -15.94 8.11 -2.90
C VAL A 389 -16.72 9.33 -2.40
N ASN A 390 -16.02 10.38 -1.97
CA ASN A 390 -16.66 11.62 -1.51
C ASN A 390 -17.39 12.36 -2.63
N THR A 391 -16.87 12.33 -3.86
CA THR A 391 -17.49 13.01 -5.01
C THR A 391 -18.70 12.23 -5.53
N CYS A 392 -18.66 10.90 -5.46
CA CYS A 392 -19.75 10.04 -5.92
C CYS A 392 -20.94 10.05 -4.98
N GLU A 393 -20.73 10.26 -3.68
CA GLU A 393 -21.77 10.26 -2.64
C GLU A 393 -22.59 8.94 -2.64
N GLU A 394 -22.26 7.99 -1.75
CA GLU A 394 -22.92 6.67 -1.71
C GLU A 394 -22.81 5.87 -3.04
N PRO A 395 -21.58 5.53 -3.50
CA PRO A 395 -21.41 4.63 -4.64
C PRO A 395 -21.95 3.22 -4.31
N SER A 396 -22.69 2.64 -5.26
CA SER A 396 -23.22 1.27 -5.17
C SER A 396 -22.10 0.23 -5.26
N PHE A 397 -21.06 0.53 -6.05
CA PHE A 397 -19.80 -0.22 -6.10
C PHE A 397 -18.66 0.60 -6.74
N ILE A 398 -17.45 0.07 -6.66
CA ILE A 398 -16.25 0.50 -7.40
C ILE A 398 -15.92 -0.60 -8.41
N PHE A 399 -15.49 -0.23 -9.61
CA PHE A 399 -15.00 -1.16 -10.62
C PHE A 399 -13.61 -0.73 -11.10
N THR A 400 -12.60 -1.55 -10.82
CA THR A 400 -11.24 -1.36 -11.34
C THR A 400 -10.98 -2.16 -12.61
N MET A 401 -10.37 -1.52 -13.61
CA MET A 401 -10.00 -2.13 -14.90
C MET A 401 -8.61 -2.78 -14.87
N GLY A 402 -8.07 -3.12 -13.70
CA GLY A 402 -6.86 -3.93 -13.57
C GLY A 402 -5.55 -3.14 -13.46
N ASP A 403 -4.44 -3.88 -13.33
CA ASP A 403 -3.13 -3.41 -12.87
C ASP A 403 -3.27 -2.76 -11.47
N ILE A 404 -3.96 -3.48 -10.59
CA ILE A 404 -4.30 -3.02 -9.23
C ILE A 404 -3.03 -2.93 -8.38
N MET A 405 -2.14 -3.91 -8.50
CA MET A 405 -0.85 -3.96 -7.81
C MET A 405 0.28 -3.71 -8.80
N ASP A 406 1.32 -2.98 -8.38
CA ASP A 406 2.53 -2.84 -9.20
C ASP A 406 3.25 -4.19 -9.35
N LEU A 407 3.15 -5.04 -8.33
CA LEU A 407 3.70 -6.40 -8.31
C LEU A 407 2.65 -7.36 -7.68
N PRO A 408 1.91 -8.16 -8.47
CA PRO A 408 0.73 -8.94 -8.04
C PRO A 408 1.04 -10.21 -7.24
N TRP A 409 2.31 -10.45 -6.98
CA TRP A 409 2.83 -11.62 -6.27
C TRP A 409 3.35 -11.24 -4.88
N ILE A 410 3.32 -9.94 -4.55
CA ILE A 410 3.65 -9.41 -3.23
C ILE A 410 2.36 -9.27 -2.43
N GLU A 411 2.11 -10.22 -1.52
CA GLU A 411 0.91 -10.23 -0.67
C GLU A 411 0.78 -8.96 0.19
N SER A 412 1.90 -8.36 0.63
CA SER A 412 1.86 -7.11 1.39
C SER A 412 1.27 -5.94 0.60
N TYR A 413 1.30 -5.95 -0.74
CA TYR A 413 0.67 -4.92 -1.56
C TYR A 413 -0.85 -5.06 -1.54
N TYR A 414 -1.38 -6.29 -1.59
CA TYR A 414 -2.81 -6.55 -1.38
C TYR A 414 -3.26 -6.19 0.03
N THR A 415 -2.45 -6.55 1.04
CA THR A 415 -2.70 -6.14 2.43
C THR A 415 -2.78 -4.61 2.55
N SER A 416 -1.85 -3.90 1.91
CA SER A 416 -1.89 -2.43 1.85
C SER A 416 -3.16 -1.96 1.15
N TYR A 417 -3.48 -2.49 -0.03
CA TYR A 417 -4.66 -2.12 -0.83
C TYR A 417 -5.96 -2.25 -0.03
N PHE A 418 -6.26 -3.44 0.47
CA PHE A 418 -7.51 -3.77 1.18
C PHE A 418 -7.57 -3.27 2.63
N SER A 419 -6.49 -2.71 3.17
CA SER A 419 -6.53 -2.03 4.48
C SER A 419 -7.48 -0.81 4.48
N ARG A 420 -7.78 -0.25 3.29
CA ARG A 420 -8.62 0.94 3.10
C ARG A 420 -10.05 0.71 3.60
N PRO A 421 -10.55 1.50 4.57
CA PRO A 421 -11.88 1.30 5.15
C PRO A 421 -13.02 1.27 4.13
N ALA A 422 -12.95 2.11 3.09
CA ALA A 422 -13.94 2.16 2.02
C ALA A 422 -14.14 0.80 1.32
N LEU A 423 -13.07 0.01 1.16
CA LEU A 423 -13.11 -1.29 0.46
C LEU A 423 -13.73 -2.41 1.31
N LYS A 424 -14.02 -2.14 2.59
CA LYS A 424 -14.77 -3.06 3.48
C LYS A 424 -16.27 -2.76 3.49
N SER A 425 -16.68 -1.63 2.91
CA SER A 425 -18.08 -1.17 2.91
C SER A 425 -18.66 -0.96 1.52
N ILE A 426 -17.82 -0.69 0.52
CA ILE A 426 -18.22 -0.49 -0.87
C ILE A 426 -17.76 -1.71 -1.68
N PRO A 427 -18.67 -2.43 -2.36
CA PRO A 427 -18.30 -3.55 -3.23
C PRO A 427 -17.28 -3.15 -4.29
N LEU A 428 -16.29 -4.01 -4.52
CA LEU A 428 -15.23 -3.84 -5.53
C LEU A 428 -15.34 -4.93 -6.59
N ALA A 429 -15.77 -4.56 -7.79
CA ALA A 429 -15.62 -5.35 -9.00
C ALA A 429 -14.22 -5.12 -9.60
N ALA A 430 -13.65 -6.13 -10.24
CA ALA A 430 -12.31 -6.05 -10.80
C ALA A 430 -12.13 -6.97 -12.01
N VAL A 431 -11.47 -6.46 -13.04
CA VAL A 431 -10.76 -7.29 -14.03
C VAL A 431 -9.27 -7.23 -13.72
N PRO A 432 -8.50 -8.31 -13.90
CA PRO A 432 -7.07 -8.32 -13.64
C PRO A 432 -6.31 -7.55 -14.73
N GLY A 433 -5.24 -6.91 -14.29
CA GLY A 433 -4.21 -6.30 -15.13
C GLY A 433 -3.43 -7.34 -15.88
N THR A 434 -3.79 -7.58 -17.14
CA THR A 434 -3.11 -8.60 -17.95
C THR A 434 -1.60 -8.37 -18.10
N THR A 435 -1.04 -7.19 -17.80
CA THR A 435 0.41 -6.93 -17.80
C THR A 435 1.09 -7.20 -16.47
N HIS A 436 0.67 -6.52 -15.40
CA HIS A 436 1.28 -6.67 -14.09
C HIS A 436 0.78 -7.93 -13.41
N ASP A 437 -0.54 -8.16 -13.42
CA ASP A 437 -1.17 -9.34 -12.84
C ASP A 437 -0.94 -10.64 -13.66
N MET A 438 -0.35 -10.57 -14.88
CA MET A 438 -0.15 -11.77 -15.73
C MET A 438 1.05 -11.87 -16.70
N LEU A 439 1.53 -10.82 -17.39
CA LEU A 439 2.51 -10.97 -18.50
C LEU A 439 3.98 -10.85 -18.06
N TRP A 440 4.26 -9.96 -17.10
CA TRP A 440 5.56 -9.93 -16.41
C TRP A 440 5.60 -10.88 -15.21
N SER A 441 4.45 -11.46 -14.87
CA SER A 441 4.33 -12.59 -13.97
C SER A 441 4.46 -13.88 -14.80
N PRO A 442 5.15 -14.92 -14.33
CA PRO A 442 4.77 -16.25 -14.77
C PRO A 442 3.28 -16.43 -14.46
N ARG A 443 2.46 -16.86 -15.45
CA ARG A 443 0.98 -16.90 -15.38
C ARG A 443 0.39 -17.54 -14.10
N GLU A 444 1.20 -18.27 -13.35
CA GLU A 444 0.86 -18.99 -12.12
C GLU A 444 1.27 -18.28 -10.82
N ALA A 445 1.88 -17.09 -10.86
CA ALA A 445 2.28 -16.35 -9.65
C ALA A 445 1.32 -15.23 -9.22
N SER A 446 0.20 -15.03 -9.93
CA SER A 446 -0.79 -14.03 -9.53
C SER A 446 -1.55 -14.46 -8.27
N LEU A 447 -1.75 -13.55 -7.32
CA LEU A 447 -2.57 -13.77 -6.13
C LEU A 447 -4.03 -13.32 -6.33
N PHE A 448 -4.36 -12.73 -7.48
CA PHE A 448 -5.66 -12.11 -7.76
C PHE A 448 -6.84 -13.06 -7.47
N GLY A 449 -6.81 -14.28 -8.00
CA GLY A 449 -7.90 -15.24 -7.87
C GLY A 449 -8.15 -15.68 -6.42
N HIS A 450 -7.23 -15.43 -5.49
CA HIS A 450 -7.46 -15.69 -4.06
C HIS A 450 -8.13 -14.51 -3.35
N HIS A 451 -7.91 -13.28 -3.84
CA HIS A 451 -8.42 -12.02 -3.26
C HIS A 451 -9.80 -11.59 -3.77
N PHE A 452 -10.22 -12.12 -4.92
CA PHE A 452 -11.46 -11.72 -5.59
C PHE A 452 -12.44 -12.89 -5.73
N ASN A 453 -13.73 -12.60 -5.56
CA ASN A 453 -14.82 -13.58 -5.69
C ASN A 453 -15.89 -13.05 -6.65
N MET A 454 -15.65 -13.16 -7.97
CA MET A 454 -16.58 -12.67 -8.98
C MET A 454 -17.65 -13.73 -9.31
N PRO A 455 -18.90 -13.33 -9.58
CA PRO A 455 -19.98 -14.25 -9.93
C PRO A 455 -19.84 -14.77 -11.38
N ASN A 456 -20.49 -15.90 -11.70
CA ASN A 456 -20.57 -16.48 -13.05
C ASN A 456 -19.25 -16.59 -13.82
N GLN A 457 -18.14 -16.90 -13.13
CA GLN A 457 -16.86 -17.12 -13.79
C GLN A 457 -16.92 -18.34 -14.72
N SER A 458 -16.49 -18.13 -15.96
CA SER A 458 -16.28 -19.18 -16.93
C SER A 458 -15.14 -20.10 -16.47
N LYS A 459 -15.34 -21.41 -16.66
CA LYS A 459 -14.32 -22.42 -16.38
C LYS A 459 -13.36 -22.65 -17.56
N THR A 460 -13.59 -21.97 -18.68
CA THR A 460 -12.87 -22.19 -19.95
C THR A 460 -12.41 -20.87 -20.55
N SER A 461 -13.34 -19.96 -20.84
CA SER A 461 -13.07 -18.69 -21.48
C SER A 461 -12.29 -17.76 -20.55
N GLY A 462 -11.12 -17.30 -21.00
CA GLY A 462 -10.23 -16.45 -20.20
C GLY A 462 -9.69 -17.09 -18.92
N TYR A 463 -9.82 -18.42 -18.76
CA TYR A 463 -9.49 -19.10 -17.51
C TYR A 463 -7.99 -19.29 -17.31
N THR A 464 -7.51 -18.97 -16.11
CA THR A 464 -6.24 -19.48 -15.58
C THR A 464 -6.42 -19.97 -14.13
N LYS A 465 -5.53 -20.84 -13.66
CA LYS A 465 -5.59 -21.43 -12.30
C LYS A 465 -5.77 -20.37 -11.22
N ASN A 466 -4.99 -19.28 -11.31
CA ASN A 466 -4.87 -18.29 -10.23
C ASN A 466 -5.57 -16.94 -10.50
N LEU A 467 -6.33 -16.82 -11.60
CA LEU A 467 -7.19 -15.64 -11.87
C LEU A 467 -8.68 -15.98 -11.90
N GLY A 468 -9.02 -17.21 -12.28
CA GLY A 468 -10.37 -17.54 -12.73
C GLY A 468 -10.55 -17.24 -14.22
N GLY A 469 -11.78 -17.33 -14.72
CA GLY A 469 -12.13 -17.03 -16.10
C GLY A 469 -13.13 -15.89 -16.25
N ASN A 470 -13.37 -15.49 -17.50
CA ASN A 470 -14.28 -14.39 -17.86
C ASN A 470 -15.61 -14.50 -17.11
N TYR A 471 -16.16 -13.39 -16.67
CA TYR A 471 -17.27 -13.39 -15.73
C TYR A 471 -18.34 -12.36 -16.10
N TRP A 472 -19.52 -12.49 -15.52
CA TRP A 472 -20.60 -11.52 -15.74
C TRP A 472 -21.52 -11.41 -14.54
N TYR A 473 -22.17 -10.27 -14.41
CA TYR A 473 -23.24 -10.03 -13.44
C TYR A 473 -24.18 -8.96 -13.97
N THR A 474 -25.37 -8.89 -13.39
CA THR A 474 -26.29 -7.78 -13.62
C THR A 474 -26.28 -6.83 -12.43
N TYR A 475 -26.60 -5.56 -12.64
CA TYR A 475 -26.85 -4.63 -11.55
C TYR A 475 -27.90 -3.63 -12.01
N GLY A 476 -29.09 -3.70 -11.44
CA GLY A 476 -30.27 -3.12 -12.06
C GLY A 476 -30.40 -3.61 -13.51
N ASP A 477 -30.66 -2.71 -14.45
CA ASP A 477 -30.84 -3.03 -15.87
C ASP A 477 -29.54 -3.07 -16.70
N VAL A 478 -28.38 -3.23 -16.04
CA VAL A 478 -27.06 -3.26 -16.70
C VAL A 478 -26.43 -4.64 -16.61
N LEU A 479 -26.04 -5.19 -17.75
CA LEU A 479 -25.17 -6.35 -17.86
C LEU A 479 -23.70 -5.91 -17.88
N PHE A 480 -22.93 -6.37 -16.90
CA PHE A 480 -21.48 -6.20 -16.86
C PHE A 480 -20.78 -7.49 -17.28
N ILE A 481 -19.88 -7.39 -18.26
CA ILE A 481 -19.10 -8.51 -18.78
C ILE A 481 -17.61 -8.22 -18.53
N GLY A 482 -16.99 -8.96 -17.62
CA GLY A 482 -15.58 -8.81 -17.25
C GLY A 482 -14.68 -9.82 -17.99
N ILE A 483 -13.73 -9.31 -18.77
CA ILE A 483 -12.75 -10.13 -19.48
C ILE A 483 -11.49 -10.28 -18.62
N MET A 484 -11.25 -11.50 -18.14
CA MET A 484 -10.16 -11.82 -17.21
C MET A 484 -8.83 -12.04 -17.91
N HIS A 485 -8.84 -12.58 -19.13
CA HIS A 485 -7.62 -12.80 -19.89
C HIS A 485 -7.86 -12.69 -21.39
N ASN A 486 -7.17 -11.72 -21.99
CA ASN A 486 -7.15 -11.50 -23.43
C ASN A 486 -6.07 -12.37 -24.08
N GLY A 487 -6.34 -13.66 -24.21
CA GLY A 487 -5.49 -14.53 -25.03
C GLY A 487 -5.53 -14.06 -26.50
N THR A 488 -4.36 -13.84 -27.11
CA THR A 488 -4.25 -13.37 -28.50
C THR A 488 -4.30 -14.49 -29.54
N GLY A 489 -4.31 -15.75 -29.10
CA GLY A 489 -4.44 -16.92 -29.98
C GLY A 489 -5.87 -17.12 -30.46
N ALA A 490 -6.04 -17.64 -31.68
CA ALA A 490 -7.35 -17.80 -32.32
C ALA A 490 -8.37 -18.59 -31.47
N ALA A 491 -7.93 -19.62 -30.75
CA ALA A 491 -8.79 -20.40 -29.86
C ALA A 491 -9.31 -19.56 -28.68
N ALA A 492 -8.42 -18.85 -27.99
CA ALA A 492 -8.80 -17.97 -26.88
C ALA A 492 -9.73 -16.84 -27.34
N ILE A 493 -9.48 -16.27 -28.52
CA ILE A 493 -10.36 -15.27 -29.14
C ILE A 493 -11.76 -15.87 -29.38
N ALA A 494 -11.84 -17.07 -29.96
CA ALA A 494 -13.11 -17.73 -30.23
C ALA A 494 -13.87 -18.08 -28.94
N GLU A 495 -13.19 -18.55 -27.90
CA GLU A 495 -13.76 -18.81 -26.58
C GLU A 495 -14.29 -17.55 -25.91
N THR A 496 -13.59 -16.42 -26.04
CA THR A 496 -14.06 -15.13 -25.53
C THR A 496 -15.28 -14.64 -26.30
N LYS A 497 -15.30 -14.76 -27.64
CA LYS A 497 -16.48 -14.41 -28.45
C LYS A 497 -17.70 -15.25 -28.07
N ALA A 498 -17.55 -16.57 -28.01
CA ALA A 498 -18.64 -17.46 -27.64
C ALA A 498 -19.20 -17.17 -26.23
N PHE A 499 -18.31 -16.84 -25.28
CA PHE A 499 -18.72 -16.43 -23.94
C PHE A 499 -19.56 -15.14 -23.96
N ILE A 500 -19.14 -14.12 -24.72
CA ILE A 500 -19.88 -12.86 -24.83
C ILE A 500 -21.25 -13.11 -25.48
N GLU A 501 -21.31 -13.83 -26.60
CA GLU A 501 -22.56 -14.16 -27.29
C GLU A 501 -23.53 -14.92 -26.37
N GLN A 502 -23.04 -15.92 -25.65
CA GLN A 502 -23.85 -16.68 -24.69
C GLN A 502 -24.35 -15.78 -23.56
N THR A 503 -23.46 -14.97 -22.98
CA THR A 503 -23.82 -14.06 -21.87
C THR A 503 -24.88 -13.06 -22.29
N VAL A 504 -24.75 -12.46 -23.49
CA VAL A 504 -25.74 -11.53 -24.04
C VAL A 504 -27.05 -12.25 -24.34
N ALA A 505 -27.01 -13.46 -24.90
CA ALA A 505 -28.20 -14.24 -25.19
C ALA A 505 -28.96 -14.68 -23.92
N GLU A 506 -28.26 -14.89 -22.81
CA GLU A 506 -28.85 -15.23 -21.51
C GLU A 506 -29.43 -14.01 -20.77
N ASN A 507 -29.00 -12.79 -21.13
CA ASN A 507 -29.35 -11.55 -20.43
C ASN A 507 -30.00 -10.51 -21.38
N GLN A 508 -30.89 -10.96 -22.26
CA GLN A 508 -31.50 -10.12 -23.30
C GLN A 508 -32.35 -8.98 -22.75
N ASP A 509 -32.91 -9.14 -21.54
CA ASP A 509 -33.80 -8.17 -20.90
C ASP A 509 -33.05 -6.96 -20.34
N THR A 510 -31.72 -7.02 -20.24
CA THR A 510 -30.91 -5.88 -19.79
C THR A 510 -30.96 -4.74 -20.80
N LYS A 511 -31.15 -3.51 -20.30
CA LYS A 511 -31.23 -2.31 -21.14
C LYS A 511 -29.84 -1.79 -21.52
N TRP A 512 -28.83 -2.05 -20.71
CA TRP A 512 -27.46 -1.60 -20.94
C TRP A 512 -26.49 -2.76 -20.91
N ARG A 513 -25.50 -2.75 -21.80
CA ARG A 513 -24.44 -3.77 -21.84
C ARG A 513 -23.09 -3.10 -21.80
N VAL A 514 -22.29 -3.47 -20.80
CA VAL A 514 -20.98 -2.91 -20.52
C VAL A 514 -19.94 -4.02 -20.56
N LEU A 515 -18.93 -3.87 -21.42
CA LEU A 515 -17.78 -4.77 -21.49
C LEU A 515 -16.59 -4.11 -20.79
N CYS A 516 -15.98 -4.83 -19.85
CA CYS A 516 -14.83 -4.37 -19.08
C CYS A 516 -13.62 -5.27 -19.37
N SER A 517 -12.49 -4.68 -19.73
CA SER A 517 -11.26 -5.42 -20.07
C SER A 517 -10.04 -4.57 -19.75
N HIS A 518 -8.97 -5.13 -19.19
CA HIS A 518 -7.77 -4.32 -18.94
C HIS A 518 -7.12 -3.84 -20.24
N PHE A 519 -6.75 -4.77 -21.13
CA PHE A 519 -6.25 -4.40 -22.45
C PHE A 519 -7.36 -3.80 -23.32
N PRO A 520 -7.00 -2.87 -24.22
CA PRO A 520 -7.92 -2.33 -25.20
C PRO A 520 -8.59 -3.42 -26.05
N PHE A 521 -9.89 -3.64 -25.81
CA PHE A 521 -10.73 -4.49 -26.64
C PHE A 521 -11.35 -3.61 -27.73
N GLY A 522 -10.95 -3.78 -28.99
CA GLY A 522 -11.39 -2.91 -30.09
C GLY A 522 -10.48 -1.71 -30.34
N TYR A 523 -10.55 -0.64 -29.55
CA TYR A 523 -9.82 0.62 -29.81
C TYR A 523 -8.83 0.98 -28.69
N GLY A 524 -7.56 1.24 -29.04
CA GLY A 524 -6.51 1.72 -28.14
C GLY A 524 -5.92 3.08 -28.56
N LEU A 525 -4.79 3.52 -27.98
CA LEU A 525 -4.21 4.86 -28.27
C LEU A 525 -3.67 5.02 -29.71
N ASN A 526 -3.12 3.95 -30.31
CA ASN A 526 -2.46 3.99 -31.61
C ASN A 526 -2.85 2.84 -32.54
N THR A 527 -3.84 2.04 -32.13
CA THR A 527 -4.05 0.72 -32.69
C THR A 527 -5.51 0.33 -32.56
N VAL A 528 -6.10 -0.08 -33.68
CA VAL A 528 -7.42 -0.72 -33.73
C VAL A 528 -7.22 -2.23 -33.81
N ASN A 529 -7.92 -2.99 -32.96
CA ASN A 529 -8.01 -4.44 -32.96
C ASN A 529 -6.67 -5.20 -32.79
N ASN A 530 -5.59 -4.55 -32.34
CA ASN A 530 -4.27 -5.21 -32.22
C ASN A 530 -4.26 -6.40 -31.25
N TYR A 531 -5.04 -6.33 -30.17
CA TYR A 531 -5.14 -7.42 -29.18
C TYR A 531 -6.30 -8.37 -29.47
N PHE A 532 -7.29 -7.93 -30.25
CA PHE A 532 -8.47 -8.71 -30.59
C PHE A 532 -8.94 -8.40 -32.03
N PRO A 533 -8.37 -9.06 -33.05
CA PRO A 533 -8.73 -8.85 -34.45
C PRO A 533 -10.24 -8.98 -34.72
N GLY A 534 -10.82 -7.96 -35.35
CA GLY A 534 -12.27 -7.90 -35.63
C GLY A 534 -13.14 -7.75 -34.38
N GLY A 535 -12.57 -7.27 -33.27
CA GLY A 535 -13.28 -7.04 -32.01
C GLY A 535 -14.31 -5.93 -32.11
N SER A 536 -13.98 -4.83 -32.78
CA SER A 536 -14.88 -3.68 -32.94
C SER A 536 -16.24 -4.05 -33.54
N ASP A 537 -16.23 -4.86 -34.61
CA ASP A 537 -17.46 -5.25 -35.31
C ASP A 537 -18.25 -6.25 -34.47
N PHE A 538 -17.56 -7.23 -33.89
CA PHE A 538 -18.16 -8.21 -32.99
C PHE A 538 -18.84 -7.57 -31.77
N ILE A 539 -18.23 -6.54 -31.18
CA ILE A 539 -18.78 -5.81 -30.03
C ILE A 539 -20.05 -5.05 -30.43
N ALA A 540 -20.03 -4.38 -31.58
CA ALA A 540 -21.21 -3.68 -32.11
C ALA A 540 -22.36 -4.66 -32.43
N ASP A 541 -22.06 -5.80 -33.05
CA ASP A 541 -23.05 -6.82 -33.41
C ASP A 541 -23.74 -7.46 -32.19
N ASN A 542 -23.06 -7.48 -31.03
CA ASN A 542 -23.62 -7.96 -29.77
C ASN A 542 -24.37 -6.86 -28.98
N GLY A 543 -24.48 -5.64 -29.54
CA GLY A 543 -25.19 -4.53 -28.93
C GLY A 543 -24.57 -4.08 -27.60
N ILE A 544 -23.24 -4.14 -27.50
CA ILE A 544 -22.51 -3.57 -26.35
C ILE A 544 -22.55 -2.05 -26.48
N ASP A 545 -22.99 -1.36 -25.42
CA ASP A 545 -23.13 0.10 -25.44
C ASP A 545 -21.80 0.79 -25.14
N ILE A 546 -21.07 0.26 -24.15
CA ILE A 546 -19.86 0.87 -23.62
C ILE A 546 -18.80 -0.20 -23.38
N VAL A 547 -17.57 0.12 -23.77
CA VAL A 547 -16.38 -0.67 -23.43
C VAL A 547 -15.47 0.16 -22.53
N PHE A 548 -15.19 -0.32 -21.33
CA PHE A 548 -14.21 0.27 -20.40
C PHE A 548 -12.90 -0.49 -20.43
N ASN A 549 -11.81 0.23 -20.68
CA ASN A 549 -10.46 -0.32 -20.72
C ASN A 549 -9.47 0.44 -19.82
N GLY A 550 -8.33 -0.20 -19.55
CA GLY A 550 -7.19 0.34 -18.80
C GLY A 550 -5.91 0.38 -19.62
N HIS A 551 -4.78 0.04 -18.97
CA HIS A 551 -3.47 -0.29 -19.54
C HIS A 551 -2.69 0.88 -20.15
N LEU A 552 -3.38 1.81 -20.81
CA LEU A 552 -2.75 2.85 -21.62
C LEU A 552 -2.29 4.05 -20.80
N HIS A 553 -2.65 4.11 -19.50
CA HIS A 553 -2.35 5.20 -18.58
C HIS A 553 -2.62 6.56 -19.24
N GLN A 554 -3.78 6.64 -19.89
CA GLN A 554 -4.30 7.86 -20.48
C GLN A 554 -5.81 7.75 -20.60
N TYR A 555 -6.50 8.80 -20.15
CA TYR A 555 -7.92 8.91 -20.42
C TYR A 555 -8.14 9.20 -21.90
N PHE A 556 -9.01 8.43 -22.56
CA PHE A 556 -9.64 8.86 -23.79
C PHE A 556 -11.04 8.26 -23.92
N ARG A 557 -11.88 8.96 -24.68
CA ARG A 557 -13.17 8.48 -25.14
C ARG A 557 -13.23 8.59 -26.65
N THR A 558 -13.69 7.53 -27.31
CA THR A 558 -13.91 7.54 -28.76
C THR A 558 -15.18 8.31 -29.13
N TYR A 559 -15.38 8.56 -30.42
CA TYR A 559 -16.74 8.78 -30.92
C TYR A 559 -17.59 7.52 -30.71
N GLN A 560 -18.89 7.59 -31.02
CA GLN A 560 -19.66 6.36 -31.19
C GLN A 560 -19.13 5.61 -32.41
N MET A 561 -18.79 4.34 -32.23
CA MET A 561 -18.11 3.54 -33.25
C MET A 561 -19.00 2.41 -33.75
N TYR A 562 -19.13 2.29 -35.07
CA TYR A 562 -19.83 1.18 -35.72
C TYR A 562 -19.06 0.75 -36.97
N GLY A 563 -18.93 -0.56 -37.20
CA GLY A 563 -18.25 -1.10 -38.38
C GLY A 563 -16.81 -0.59 -38.56
N GLY A 564 -16.07 -0.41 -37.46
CA GLY A 564 -14.69 0.07 -37.50
C GLY A 564 -14.51 1.59 -37.71
N GLN A 565 -15.58 2.39 -37.73
CA GLN A 565 -15.54 3.84 -38.02
C GLN A 565 -16.42 4.66 -37.06
N PRO A 566 -16.15 5.96 -36.87
CA PRO A 566 -17.06 6.85 -36.16
C PRO A 566 -18.41 6.95 -36.89
N VAL A 567 -19.52 6.83 -36.16
CA VAL A 567 -20.87 7.10 -36.68
C VAL A 567 -21.02 8.58 -37.01
N ASN A 568 -20.49 9.44 -36.13
CA ASN A 568 -20.35 10.89 -36.33
C ASN A 568 -19.09 11.37 -35.61
N THR A 569 -18.41 12.36 -36.18
CA THR A 569 -17.23 13.04 -35.62
C THR A 569 -17.55 14.36 -34.89
N ASP A 570 -18.83 14.72 -34.78
CA ASP A 570 -19.26 15.85 -33.94
C ASP A 570 -19.10 15.49 -32.46
N ILE A 571 -18.28 16.28 -31.75
CA ILE A 571 -18.10 16.10 -30.31
C ILE A 571 -19.38 16.56 -29.61
N THR A 572 -20.13 15.58 -29.10
CA THR A 572 -21.36 15.80 -28.33
C THR A 572 -21.21 15.22 -26.93
N ASN A 573 -21.88 15.83 -25.96
CA ASN A 573 -21.92 15.35 -24.57
C ASN A 573 -23.13 14.42 -24.33
N THR A 574 -24.07 14.35 -25.27
CA THR A 574 -25.26 13.52 -25.17
C THR A 574 -25.65 12.96 -26.53
N VAL A 575 -25.98 11.67 -26.57
CA VAL A 575 -26.57 10.98 -27.72
C VAL A 575 -27.82 10.21 -27.31
N THR A 576 -28.74 10.02 -28.25
CA THR A 576 -29.98 9.27 -28.05
C THR A 576 -30.07 8.16 -29.09
N ASP A 577 -30.33 6.94 -28.62
CA ASP A 577 -30.38 5.72 -29.43
C ASP A 577 -29.22 5.61 -30.44
N PRO A 578 -27.95 5.78 -29.99
CA PRO A 578 -26.82 5.76 -30.91
C PRO A 578 -26.67 4.37 -31.53
N GLU A 579 -26.29 4.34 -32.81
CA GLU A 579 -25.73 3.13 -33.41
C GLU A 579 -24.30 2.91 -32.86
N GLY A 580 -23.95 1.66 -32.62
CA GLY A 580 -22.60 1.28 -32.21
C GLY A 580 -22.25 1.49 -30.74
N THR A 581 -20.96 1.55 -30.46
CA THR A 581 -20.38 1.43 -29.12
C THR A 581 -19.39 2.55 -28.86
N VAL A 582 -19.38 3.08 -27.64
CA VAL A 582 -18.35 4.02 -27.18
C VAL A 582 -17.27 3.27 -26.40
N TYR A 583 -16.01 3.59 -26.67
CA TYR A 583 -14.86 3.00 -26.00
C TYR A 583 -14.21 4.06 -25.13
N VAL A 584 -13.99 3.72 -23.86
CA VAL A 584 -13.41 4.61 -22.88
C VAL A 584 -12.21 3.91 -22.26
N SER A 585 -11.01 4.47 -22.48
CA SER A 585 -9.85 4.10 -21.68
C SER A 585 -9.82 5.00 -20.47
N LEU A 586 -9.79 4.38 -19.30
CA LEU A 586 -9.54 5.06 -18.04
C LEU A 586 -8.05 5.39 -17.93
N ASN A 587 -7.72 6.41 -17.15
CA ASN A 587 -6.34 6.75 -16.82
C ASN A 587 -5.96 6.17 -15.45
N THR A 588 -4.66 6.18 -15.18
CA THR A 588 -4.09 5.80 -13.89
C THR A 588 -4.62 6.66 -12.74
N THR A 589 -4.84 5.99 -11.62
CA THR A 589 -5.00 6.61 -10.30
C THR A 589 -3.67 6.77 -9.54
N GLY A 590 -2.58 6.28 -10.13
CA GLY A 590 -1.21 6.28 -9.61
C GLY A 590 -0.22 7.13 -10.42
N PHE A 591 1.08 6.94 -10.17
CA PHE A 591 2.16 7.83 -10.64
C PHE A 591 2.70 7.52 -12.07
N ARG A 592 2.13 6.55 -12.79
CA ARG A 592 2.71 6.09 -14.07
C ARG A 592 2.14 6.85 -15.29
N ALA A 593 3.01 7.47 -16.08
CA ALA A 593 2.62 8.17 -17.31
C ALA A 593 2.49 7.22 -18.51
N GLY A 594 1.42 7.38 -19.31
CA GLY A 594 1.19 6.63 -20.54
C GLY A 594 2.02 7.05 -21.75
N SER A 595 2.07 6.17 -22.75
CA SER A 595 2.73 6.43 -24.04
C SER A 595 1.99 7.50 -24.85
N THR A 596 2.73 8.39 -25.54
CA THR A 596 2.12 9.39 -26.42
C THR A 596 1.93 8.82 -27.82
N GLY A 597 0.72 8.41 -28.13
CA GLY A 597 0.29 8.48 -29.52
C GLY A 597 -1.22 8.66 -29.59
N ARG A 598 -1.64 9.39 -30.61
CA ARG A 598 -3.04 9.69 -30.88
C ARG A 598 -3.25 9.25 -32.30
N ASP A 599 -4.15 8.29 -32.51
CA ASP A 599 -4.88 8.26 -33.76
C ASP A 599 -6.12 9.15 -33.60
N PRO A 600 -6.09 10.40 -34.11
CA PRO A 600 -7.20 11.32 -33.95
C PRO A 600 -8.45 10.90 -34.73
N SER A 601 -8.38 9.87 -35.59
CA SER A 601 -9.50 9.51 -36.46
C SER A 601 -10.72 8.99 -35.71
N TYR A 602 -10.54 8.37 -34.53
CA TYR A 602 -11.63 7.80 -33.73
C TYR A 602 -11.74 8.39 -32.31
N MET A 603 -10.83 9.26 -31.88
CA MET A 603 -10.85 9.84 -30.54
C MET A 603 -11.67 11.15 -30.49
N ALA A 604 -12.71 11.18 -29.66
CA ALA A 604 -13.52 12.37 -29.43
C ALA A 604 -12.93 13.26 -28.34
N VAL A 605 -12.51 12.66 -27.23
CA VAL A 605 -11.89 13.36 -26.09
C VAL A 605 -10.64 12.61 -25.67
N VAL A 606 -9.56 13.35 -25.42
CA VAL A 606 -8.30 12.81 -24.92
C VAL A 606 -7.89 13.63 -23.71
N GLY A 607 -7.73 12.97 -22.57
CA GLY A 607 -7.19 13.58 -21.36
C GLY A 607 -5.75 14.04 -21.59
N SER A 608 -5.43 15.24 -21.09
CA SER A 608 -4.04 15.68 -21.03
C SER A 608 -3.31 14.89 -19.96
N ASN A 609 -2.33 14.06 -20.34
CA ASN A 609 -1.29 13.66 -19.41
C ASN A 609 -0.38 14.86 -19.21
N ALA A 610 -0.45 15.51 -18.05
CA ALA A 610 0.77 16.08 -17.49
C ALA A 610 1.48 14.85 -16.89
N VAL A 611 2.29 14.12 -17.66
CA VAL A 611 3.69 14.48 -17.87
C VAL A 611 4.29 13.58 -18.98
N ARG A 612 4.90 14.18 -20.00
CA ARG A 612 6.09 13.59 -20.65
C ARG A 612 7.27 13.93 -19.75
N TYR A 613 7.83 12.96 -19.02
CA TYR A 613 9.22 13.03 -18.57
C TYR A 613 9.78 11.62 -18.65
N TYR A 614 9.96 11.13 -19.89
CA TYR A 614 10.99 10.12 -20.08
C TYR A 614 12.34 10.84 -20.05
N SER A 615 13.17 10.36 -19.11
CA SER A 615 14.63 10.42 -19.15
C SER A 615 15.26 11.80 -19.31
N THR A 616 15.27 12.58 -18.24
CA THR A 616 16.50 13.19 -17.71
C THR A 616 16.19 13.79 -16.34
N LEU A 617 16.95 13.36 -15.34
CA LEU A 617 17.16 14.09 -14.10
C LEU A 617 17.53 15.55 -14.43
N SER A 618 16.60 16.49 -14.19
CA SER A 618 16.81 17.89 -13.75
C SER A 618 15.67 18.79 -14.23
N GLU A 619 14.91 19.34 -13.26
CA GLU A 619 14.14 20.59 -13.31
C GLU A 619 12.72 20.60 -13.94
N ILE A 620 11.73 20.98 -13.09
CA ILE A 620 10.33 21.44 -13.32
C ILE A 620 9.31 20.30 -13.55
N GLU A 621 8.31 19.93 -12.73
CA GLU A 621 7.43 20.64 -11.78
C GLU A 621 6.80 19.59 -10.82
N GLY A 622 6.54 19.94 -9.55
CA GLY A 622 6.17 19.02 -8.46
C GLY A 622 4.75 18.43 -8.48
N TYR A 623 4.12 18.22 -9.64
CA TYR A 623 2.73 17.74 -9.75
C TYR A 623 2.57 16.59 -10.77
N TYR A 624 1.55 15.76 -10.59
CA TYR A 624 1.08 14.74 -11.55
C TYR A 624 -0.46 14.75 -11.61
N THR A 625 -1.05 14.09 -12.60
CA THR A 625 -2.52 14.00 -12.74
C THR A 625 -3.02 12.58 -12.56
N THR A 626 -4.11 12.44 -11.82
CA THR A 626 -4.87 11.17 -11.72
C THR A 626 -6.28 11.39 -12.23
N HIS A 627 -6.95 10.31 -12.64
CA HIS A 627 -8.35 10.38 -13.07
C HIS A 627 -9.19 9.34 -12.35
N PHE A 628 -10.46 9.67 -12.19
CA PHE A 628 -11.49 8.71 -11.82
C PHE A 628 -12.76 9.07 -12.58
N SER A 629 -13.61 8.08 -12.83
CA SER A 629 -14.91 8.34 -13.45
C SER A 629 -16.03 7.88 -12.53
N ILE A 630 -17.15 8.59 -12.60
CA ILE A 630 -18.40 8.20 -11.97
C ILE A 630 -19.38 7.93 -13.09
N ALA A 631 -19.92 6.71 -13.12
CA ALA A 631 -21.02 6.34 -13.98
C ALA A 631 -22.32 6.39 -13.16
N SER A 632 -23.30 7.15 -13.67
CA SER A 632 -24.66 7.21 -13.13
C SER A 632 -25.60 6.56 -14.13
N VAL A 633 -26.32 5.54 -13.69
CA VAL A 633 -27.28 4.81 -14.52
C VAL A 633 -28.67 5.01 -13.94
N LYS A 634 -29.59 5.45 -14.79
CA LYS A 634 -31.00 5.58 -14.43
C LYS A 634 -31.85 4.88 -15.46
N THR A 635 -32.71 4.00 -14.98
CA THR A 635 -33.53 3.16 -15.85
C THR A 635 -34.94 3.07 -15.29
N THR A 636 -35.87 3.77 -15.91
CA THR A 636 -37.29 3.86 -15.54
C THR A 636 -38.16 3.74 -16.78
N ASP A 637 -39.49 3.78 -16.62
CA ASP A 637 -40.44 3.82 -17.74
C ASP A 637 -40.34 5.10 -18.59
N THR A 638 -39.68 6.15 -18.08
CA THR A 638 -39.62 7.48 -18.72
C THR A 638 -38.21 7.98 -18.97
N GLU A 639 -37.20 7.31 -18.41
CA GLU A 639 -35.80 7.69 -18.56
C GLU A 639 -34.91 6.44 -18.58
N ASN A 640 -34.19 6.23 -19.68
CA ASN A 640 -33.05 5.32 -19.71
C ASN A 640 -31.81 6.15 -20.05
N SER A 641 -30.95 6.41 -19.07
CA SER A 641 -29.73 7.19 -19.23
C SER A 641 -28.52 6.51 -18.59
N PHE A 642 -27.40 6.53 -19.31
CA PHE A 642 -26.08 6.17 -18.80
C PHE A 642 -25.18 7.39 -18.94
N THR A 643 -24.79 7.99 -17.82
CA THR A 643 -23.94 9.18 -17.78
C THR A 643 -22.59 8.85 -17.18
N LEU A 644 -21.51 9.06 -17.93
CA LEU A 644 -20.15 8.97 -17.45
C LEU A 644 -19.58 10.38 -17.23
N THR A 645 -19.17 10.70 -16.01
CA THR A 645 -18.41 11.92 -15.71
C THR A 645 -17.00 11.55 -15.27
N THR A 646 -16.00 12.02 -16.00
CA THR A 646 -14.60 11.80 -15.70
C THR A 646 -14.00 13.05 -15.06
N TYR A 647 -13.31 12.85 -13.95
CA TYR A 647 -12.63 13.89 -13.19
C TYR A 647 -11.12 13.75 -13.38
N GLN A 648 -10.44 14.89 -13.46
CA GLN A 648 -8.99 14.98 -13.43
C GLN A 648 -8.57 15.69 -12.15
N ASN A 649 -7.73 15.02 -11.36
CA ASN A 649 -7.06 15.63 -10.22
C ASN A 649 -5.68 16.13 -10.65
N VAL A 650 -5.23 17.21 -10.02
CA VAL A 650 -3.83 17.61 -9.95
C VAL A 650 -3.34 17.26 -8.56
N CYS A 651 -2.26 16.50 -8.48
CA CYS A 651 -1.73 15.93 -7.26
C CYS A 651 -0.30 16.41 -7.04
N ASP A 652 0.01 16.86 -5.82
CA ASP A 652 1.37 17.18 -5.40
C ASP A 652 2.21 15.91 -5.35
N ARG A 653 3.36 15.92 -6.01
CA ARG A 653 4.24 14.76 -6.18
C ARG A 653 4.92 14.32 -4.88
N THR A 654 5.15 15.24 -3.95
CA THR A 654 5.87 14.96 -2.70
C THR A 654 4.92 14.39 -1.66
N THR A 655 3.73 14.96 -1.56
CA THR A 655 2.75 14.64 -0.51
C THR A 655 1.65 13.68 -0.98
N GLY A 656 1.44 13.56 -2.29
CA GLY A 656 0.29 12.84 -2.86
C GLY A 656 -1.04 13.56 -2.67
N ALA A 657 -1.05 14.78 -2.14
CA ALA A 657 -2.26 15.56 -1.88
C ALA A 657 -2.88 16.07 -3.19
N ILE A 658 -4.20 16.01 -3.29
CA ILE A 658 -4.93 16.62 -4.41
C ILE A 658 -5.02 18.12 -4.18
N THR A 659 -4.46 18.90 -5.11
CA THR A 659 -4.47 20.38 -5.06
C THR A 659 -5.59 21.00 -5.88
N ASP A 660 -6.05 20.30 -6.92
CA ASP A 660 -7.17 20.72 -7.75
C ASP A 660 -7.92 19.50 -8.32
N THR A 661 -9.22 19.64 -8.57
CA THR A 661 -10.04 18.64 -9.25
C THR A 661 -10.99 19.35 -10.21
N LYS A 662 -10.98 18.94 -11.49
CA LYS A 662 -11.90 19.44 -12.51
C LYS A 662 -12.62 18.31 -13.22
N ILE A 663 -13.80 18.59 -13.77
CA ILE A 663 -14.45 17.71 -14.73
C ILE A 663 -13.66 17.78 -16.04
N LEU A 664 -13.20 16.62 -16.50
CA LEU A 664 -12.49 16.48 -17.77
C LEU A 664 -13.47 16.21 -18.92
N ASP A 665 -14.46 15.35 -18.69
CA ASP A 665 -15.45 14.94 -19.68
C ASP A 665 -16.75 14.53 -19.00
N THR A 666 -17.87 14.77 -19.69
CA THR A 666 -19.19 14.27 -19.31
C THR A 666 -19.89 13.79 -20.58
N TYR A 667 -20.21 12.50 -20.61
CA TYR A 667 -20.85 11.88 -21.76
C TYR A 667 -22.07 11.08 -21.35
N THR A 668 -23.20 11.30 -22.02
CA THR A 668 -24.48 10.67 -21.73
C THR A 668 -24.99 9.91 -22.95
N ILE A 669 -25.35 8.65 -22.75
CA ILE A 669 -26.14 7.89 -23.71
C ILE A 669 -27.56 7.80 -23.14
N THR A 670 -28.56 8.08 -23.97
CA THR A 670 -29.97 7.86 -23.63
C THR A 670 -30.57 6.84 -24.59
N LYS A 671 -31.48 6.00 -24.08
CA LYS A 671 -32.27 5.08 -24.91
C LYS A 671 -33.75 5.43 -24.81
N SER A 672 -34.45 5.48 -25.95
CA SER A 672 -35.89 5.71 -25.97
C SER A 672 -36.61 4.64 -25.15
N CYS A 673 -37.53 5.06 -24.28
CA CYS A 673 -38.40 4.13 -23.57
C CYS A 673 -39.39 3.54 -24.59
N GLN A 674 -39.56 2.22 -24.62
CA GLN A 674 -40.64 1.63 -25.39
C GLN A 674 -41.98 2.13 -24.82
N PRO A 675 -42.94 2.54 -25.66
CA PRO A 675 -44.23 3.08 -25.23
C PRO A 675 -45.13 2.07 -24.53
#